data_AF-A0A2I1CEH3-F1
#
_entry.id   AF-A0A2I1CEH3-F1
#
_cell.length_a   1.000
_cell.length_b   1.000
_cell.length_c   1.000
_cell.angle_alpha   90.00
_cell.angle_beta   90.00
_cell.angle_gamma   90.00
#
_symmetry.space_group_name_H-M   'P 1'
#
loop_
_entity.id
_entity.type
_entity.pdbx_description
1 polymer ?
#
loop_
_entity_poly.entity_id
_entity_poly.type
_entity_poly.pdbx_seq_one_letter_code
_entity_poly.pdbx_strand_id
1 'polypeptide(L)'
;MPGLILNNRTSPLKVPGFHDIPVNVELPQDQFAAGIQDWRGSILTAKELAMLELINTLTERPDWHVRIFQQEEIARWREDALSASSLINNKTWSWCLKELQDKARDFEKQGHVLVFNTGSGVCKSDTAISSDIQSELRDATVSLIQDMDRETRSLNMQKSPVVNLVDPSLFPLVYGRTKVLTGGQSCGIDQASWLSCIQEGQTAPEQPQFPQENSRLHWLSHDCIWSTKFQWLPLEVEFTGPPGSTEVQITSYINNLHPTNRNMYSAIETVLASSIKQWNKILIQQKWNKPSEYRISHGEPCPREPIRIRTYGVDWKARFPEWAKKLPEYSKEDQLPAEEYKRMCAQVEAYLQEPESKDKVHWFQVHTQRIPEDWKTRWGLRRTALTKYAHMFFFEHSDPGTTYSYEDWKAGRTSEAIIGPVDQGNWGPVFETEQFLLSNPWLEPYRWAYEPKGPKDDDHQFYTVALQDEFREEGLQVVVKVHSIELEPDMPSFSGEDWHTEGNANEHIVTNAIYAFDSDNISQPQISFRQRLSHAGDRYVYDKIGAGDDPDDDESDFEDVEYSDPEDALIFEPDPEEKYACWDVKYIGRLCGFETIQNAPAWQELGKVRVPLGRLISFPNAFQYRLGPLELRDKTRPGHCLFLTLSLVDPTYRICSTRNVPPQQPSWIDGSQMDLKEALKLRDELMKVHIRKDEATFELARTIVFTGFQ
;
A
#
# COMPACT_ATOMS: atom_id res chain seq x y z
N MET A 1 28.80 -1.78 5.32
CA MET A 1 30.02 -2.49 5.77
C MET A 1 29.90 -3.97 5.43
N PRO A 2 30.82 -4.60 4.67
CA PRO A 2 30.70 -6.01 4.29
C PRO A 2 30.80 -6.92 5.53
N GLY A 3 29.77 -7.75 5.78
CA GLY A 3 29.76 -8.73 6.87
C GLY A 3 29.37 -8.20 8.26
N LEU A 4 28.79 -7.01 8.36
CA LEU A 4 28.23 -6.53 9.63
C LEU A 4 26.95 -7.31 9.97
N ILE A 5 26.93 -7.91 11.16
CA ILE A 5 25.75 -8.54 11.76
C ILE A 5 25.44 -7.77 13.03
N LEU A 6 24.22 -7.24 13.13
CA LEU A 6 23.74 -6.58 14.33
C LEU A 6 23.33 -7.62 15.37
N ASN A 7 23.77 -7.41 16.61
CA ASN A 7 23.47 -8.31 17.71
C ASN A 7 23.56 -7.55 19.03
N ASN A 8 22.43 -7.51 19.76
CA ASN A 8 22.34 -6.82 21.05
C ASN A 8 22.75 -7.71 22.25
N ARG A 9 23.26 -8.92 21.99
CA ARG A 9 23.78 -9.88 22.98
C ARG A 9 25.32 -9.96 23.01
N THR A 10 26.03 -9.26 22.12
CA THR A 10 27.50 -9.31 22.03
C THR A 10 28.20 -8.32 22.97
N SER A 11 29.48 -8.56 23.23
CA SER A 11 30.40 -7.59 23.83
C SER A 11 31.59 -7.35 22.87
N PRO A 12 31.83 -6.11 22.40
CA PRO A 12 31.01 -4.92 22.60
C PRO A 12 29.63 -5.03 21.92
N LEU A 13 28.69 -4.16 22.32
CA LEU A 13 27.34 -4.13 21.78
C LEU A 13 27.37 -3.78 20.28
N LYS A 14 26.68 -4.56 19.43
CA LYS A 14 26.66 -4.32 17.97
C LYS A 14 25.26 -3.93 17.52
N VAL A 15 24.84 -2.71 17.83
CA VAL A 15 23.53 -2.18 17.44
C VAL A 15 23.68 -0.75 16.90
N PRO A 16 22.72 -0.25 16.09
CA PRO A 16 22.77 1.10 15.52
C PRO A 16 22.85 2.17 16.60
N GLY A 17 23.66 3.20 16.35
CA GLY A 17 23.91 4.29 17.31
C GLY A 17 24.97 3.99 18.38
N PHE A 18 25.58 2.81 18.36
CA PHE A 18 26.63 2.38 19.30
C PHE A 18 27.91 1.93 18.58
N HIS A 19 29.06 2.14 19.22
CA HIS A 19 30.38 1.63 18.78
C HIS A 19 30.67 1.86 17.27
N ASP A 20 30.49 3.10 16.80
CA ASP A 20 30.70 3.54 15.41
C ASP A 20 29.77 2.90 14.36
N ILE A 21 28.65 2.30 14.79
CA ILE A 21 27.58 1.85 13.91
C ILE A 21 26.58 3.02 13.73
N PRO A 22 26.39 3.56 12.52
CA PRO A 22 25.42 4.62 12.27
C PRO A 22 23.99 4.21 12.59
N VAL A 23 23.12 5.17 12.88
CA VAL A 23 21.69 4.89 13.16
C VAL A 23 20.95 4.34 11.94
N ASN A 24 21.29 4.82 10.76
CA ASN A 24 20.73 4.42 9.46
C ASN A 24 21.62 3.39 8.74
N VAL A 25 22.23 2.46 9.47
CA VAL A 25 23.11 1.46 8.87
C VAL A 25 22.31 0.51 7.97
N GLU A 26 22.77 0.28 6.75
CA GLU A 26 22.23 -0.76 5.88
C GLU A 26 23.01 -2.07 6.04
N LEU A 27 22.30 -3.20 6.11
CA LEU A 27 22.92 -4.51 6.23
C LEU A 27 23.02 -5.21 4.87
N PRO A 28 24.14 -5.89 4.57
CA PRO A 28 24.33 -6.58 3.30
C PRO A 28 23.65 -7.96 3.27
N GLN A 29 22.38 -8.02 3.67
CA GLN A 29 21.57 -9.24 3.75
C GLN A 29 20.09 -8.93 3.51
N ASP A 30 19.30 -9.96 3.21
CA ASP A 30 17.86 -9.81 3.05
C ASP A 30 17.22 -9.33 4.36
N GLN A 31 16.28 -8.39 4.25
CA GLN A 31 15.59 -7.75 5.37
C GLN A 31 14.07 -7.76 5.13
N PHE A 32 13.29 -7.40 6.14
CA PHE A 32 11.86 -7.16 5.97
C PHE A 32 11.57 -5.67 5.81
N ALA A 33 10.54 -5.34 5.02
CA ALA A 33 10.21 -3.93 4.74
C ALA A 33 9.67 -3.21 5.99
N ALA A 34 10.34 -2.17 6.48
CA ALA A 34 9.94 -1.41 7.67
C ALA A 34 8.91 -0.29 7.37
N GLY A 35 8.66 -0.02 6.09
CA GLY A 35 7.48 0.72 5.63
C GLY A 35 7.57 2.23 5.51
N ILE A 36 8.72 2.84 5.83
CA ILE A 36 8.93 4.29 5.68
C ILE A 36 9.42 4.62 4.26
N GLN A 37 10.53 4.02 3.82
CA GLN A 37 11.07 4.20 2.47
C GLN A 37 11.16 2.90 1.67
N ASP A 38 11.10 1.75 2.34
CA ASP A 38 11.60 0.50 1.77
C ASP A 38 10.56 -0.20 0.88
N TRP A 39 9.26 0.08 1.05
CA TRP A 39 8.20 -0.53 0.23
C TRP A 39 7.43 0.50 -0.60
N ARG A 40 7.15 0.13 -1.86
CA ARG A 40 6.20 0.81 -2.74
C ARG A 40 5.40 -0.26 -3.50
N GLY A 41 4.08 -0.18 -3.43
CA GLY A 41 3.18 -1.06 -4.18
C GLY A 41 3.03 -0.61 -5.64
N SER A 42 2.68 -1.55 -6.51
CA SER A 42 2.15 -1.21 -7.84
C SER A 42 0.80 -0.49 -7.70
N ILE A 43 0.51 0.42 -8.62
CA ILE A 43 -0.83 1.03 -8.69
C ILE A 43 -1.85 -0.06 -9.02
N LEU A 44 -2.94 -0.12 -8.27
CA LEU A 44 -4.04 -1.01 -8.58
C LEU A 44 -5.06 -0.29 -9.45
N THR A 45 -5.68 -1.02 -10.36
CA THR A 45 -6.84 -0.50 -11.10
C THR A 45 -8.01 -0.29 -10.15
N ALA A 46 -8.89 0.68 -10.44
CA ALA A 46 -10.10 0.92 -9.66
C ALA A 46 -10.98 -0.34 -9.54
N LYS A 47 -10.99 -1.16 -10.59
CA LYS A 47 -11.70 -2.43 -10.63
C LYS A 47 -11.09 -3.45 -9.68
N GLU A 48 -9.77 -3.53 -9.59
CA GLU A 48 -9.09 -4.38 -8.60
C GLU A 48 -9.35 -3.90 -7.16
N LEU A 49 -9.36 -2.58 -6.90
CA LEU A 49 -9.76 -2.03 -5.59
C LEU A 49 -11.21 -2.42 -5.23
N ALA A 50 -12.14 -2.31 -6.18
CA ALA A 50 -13.53 -2.72 -5.99
C ALA A 50 -13.66 -4.23 -5.69
N MET A 51 -12.83 -5.06 -6.33
CA MET A 51 -12.77 -6.51 -6.03
C MET A 51 -12.27 -6.78 -4.61
N LEU A 52 -11.24 -6.07 -4.16
CA LEU A 52 -10.70 -6.21 -2.81
C LEU A 52 -11.71 -5.77 -1.74
N GLU A 53 -12.44 -4.68 -1.97
CA GLU A 53 -13.49 -4.21 -1.08
C GLU A 53 -14.68 -5.18 -1.04
N LEU A 54 -15.04 -5.79 -2.18
CA LEU A 54 -16.05 -6.84 -2.23
C LEU A 54 -15.63 -8.06 -1.39
N ILE A 55 -14.39 -8.52 -1.53
CA ILE A 55 -13.84 -9.64 -0.74
C ILE A 55 -13.86 -9.29 0.76
N ASN A 56 -13.42 -8.09 1.12
CA ASN A 56 -13.45 -7.62 2.49
C ASN A 56 -14.88 -7.60 3.05
N THR A 57 -15.84 -7.05 2.31
CA THR A 57 -17.26 -6.97 2.70
C THR A 57 -17.89 -8.34 2.88
N LEU A 58 -17.64 -9.28 1.97
CA LEU A 58 -18.22 -10.63 2.06
C LEU A 58 -17.61 -11.44 3.22
N THR A 59 -16.32 -11.26 3.50
CA THR A 59 -15.64 -11.92 4.63
C THR A 59 -16.01 -11.32 6.00
N GLU A 60 -16.77 -10.21 6.05
CA GLU A 60 -17.40 -9.71 7.28
C GLU A 60 -18.75 -10.39 7.59
N ARG A 61 -19.33 -11.13 6.64
CA ARG A 61 -20.62 -11.79 6.86
C ARG A 61 -20.45 -12.98 7.80
N PRO A 62 -21.38 -13.20 8.75
CA PRO A 62 -21.37 -14.42 9.56
C PRO A 62 -21.38 -15.68 8.70
N ASP A 63 -20.55 -16.64 9.07
CA ASP A 63 -20.41 -17.95 8.41
C ASP A 63 -20.09 -17.87 6.91
N TRP A 64 -19.44 -16.79 6.47
CA TRP A 64 -19.16 -16.56 5.04
C TRP A 64 -18.41 -17.74 4.41
N HIS A 65 -17.48 -18.36 5.15
CA HIS A 65 -16.63 -19.46 4.71
C HIS A 65 -17.43 -20.74 4.41
N VAL A 66 -18.59 -20.94 5.05
CA VAL A 66 -19.51 -22.04 4.74
C VAL A 66 -20.48 -21.64 3.64
N ARG A 67 -21.02 -20.42 3.72
CA ARG A 67 -22.09 -19.94 2.85
C ARG A 67 -21.64 -19.68 1.41
N ILE A 68 -20.35 -19.42 1.18
CA ILE A 68 -19.77 -19.23 -0.16
C ILE A 68 -19.84 -20.49 -1.06
N PHE A 69 -20.20 -21.64 -0.51
CA PHE A 69 -20.42 -22.88 -1.27
C PHE A 69 -21.89 -23.17 -1.57
N GLN A 70 -22.83 -22.37 -1.05
CA GLN A 70 -24.27 -22.56 -1.23
C GLN A 70 -24.76 -21.77 -2.45
N GLN A 71 -25.40 -22.44 -3.41
CA GLN A 71 -25.80 -21.83 -4.69
C GLN A 71 -26.77 -20.65 -4.52
N GLU A 72 -27.71 -20.74 -3.58
CA GLU A 72 -28.67 -19.66 -3.29
C GLU A 72 -27.96 -18.40 -2.76
N GLU A 73 -26.97 -18.58 -1.88
CA GLU A 73 -26.17 -17.50 -1.33
C GLU A 73 -25.28 -16.86 -2.40
N ILE A 74 -24.61 -17.67 -3.23
CA ILE A 74 -23.81 -17.20 -4.36
C ILE A 74 -24.65 -16.34 -5.30
N ALA A 75 -25.87 -16.79 -5.65
CA ALA A 75 -26.76 -16.04 -6.53
C ALA A 75 -27.15 -14.68 -5.94
N ARG A 76 -27.51 -14.65 -4.64
CA ARG A 76 -27.86 -13.41 -3.94
C ARG A 76 -26.66 -12.46 -3.82
N TRP A 77 -25.50 -12.98 -3.41
CA TRP A 77 -24.30 -12.15 -3.21
C TRP A 77 -23.78 -11.60 -4.53
N ARG A 78 -23.96 -12.35 -5.63
CA ARG A 78 -23.67 -11.87 -6.98
C ARG A 78 -24.55 -10.68 -7.35
N GLU A 79 -25.86 -10.78 -7.11
CA GLU A 79 -26.82 -9.71 -7.38
C GLU A 79 -26.52 -8.45 -6.56
N ASP A 80 -26.25 -8.63 -5.25
CA ASP A 80 -25.79 -7.56 -4.36
C ASP A 80 -24.52 -6.87 -4.93
N ALA A 81 -23.53 -7.67 -5.35
CA ALA A 81 -22.24 -7.17 -5.82
C ALA A 81 -22.34 -6.39 -7.15
N LEU A 82 -23.10 -6.91 -8.11
CA LEU A 82 -23.37 -6.25 -9.40
C LEU A 82 -24.18 -4.96 -9.22
N SER A 83 -25.04 -4.90 -8.21
CA SER A 83 -25.86 -3.72 -7.92
C SER A 83 -25.10 -2.65 -7.14
N ALA A 84 -24.14 -3.04 -6.29
CA ALA A 84 -23.41 -2.13 -5.41
C ALA A 84 -22.32 -1.32 -6.14
N SER A 85 -21.75 -1.83 -7.23
CA SER A 85 -20.65 -1.16 -7.93
C SER A 85 -20.68 -1.43 -9.43
N SER A 86 -20.63 -0.37 -10.24
CA SER A 86 -20.52 -0.45 -11.70
C SER A 86 -19.20 -1.05 -12.18
N LEU A 87 -18.18 -1.12 -11.31
CA LEU A 87 -16.90 -1.76 -11.60
C LEU A 87 -16.94 -3.28 -11.45
N ILE A 88 -17.99 -3.82 -10.82
CA ILE A 88 -18.17 -5.26 -10.67
C ILE A 88 -19.06 -5.79 -11.80
N ASN A 89 -18.50 -6.70 -12.61
CA ASN A 89 -19.20 -7.38 -13.68
C ASN A 89 -19.10 -8.90 -13.48
N ASN A 90 -19.56 -9.69 -14.46
CA ASN A 90 -19.54 -11.14 -14.36
C ASN A 90 -18.11 -11.73 -14.26
N LYS A 91 -17.11 -11.13 -14.91
CA LYS A 91 -15.72 -11.60 -14.86
C LYS A 91 -15.09 -11.33 -13.51
N THR A 92 -15.24 -10.12 -12.98
CA THR A 92 -14.72 -9.77 -11.65
C THR A 92 -15.42 -10.59 -10.56
N TRP A 93 -16.74 -10.75 -10.63
CA TRP A 93 -17.47 -11.64 -9.71
C TRP A 93 -16.96 -13.07 -9.76
N SER A 94 -16.80 -13.65 -10.95
CA SER A 94 -16.32 -15.03 -11.09
C SER A 94 -14.92 -15.21 -10.49
N TRP A 95 -14.07 -14.20 -10.62
CA TRP A 95 -12.74 -14.18 -9.99
C TRP A 95 -12.85 -14.10 -8.47
N CYS A 96 -13.56 -13.11 -7.93
CA CYS A 96 -13.77 -12.95 -6.49
C CYS A 96 -14.38 -14.20 -5.86
N LEU A 97 -15.32 -14.87 -6.54
CA LEU A 97 -15.92 -16.12 -6.05
C LEU A 97 -14.88 -17.23 -5.89
N LYS A 98 -14.01 -17.44 -6.89
CA LYS A 98 -12.92 -18.44 -6.79
C LYS A 98 -11.95 -18.10 -5.65
N GLU A 99 -11.57 -16.83 -5.56
CA GLU A 99 -10.68 -16.34 -4.51
C GLU A 99 -11.29 -16.52 -3.11
N LEU A 100 -12.57 -16.20 -2.93
CA LEU A 100 -13.29 -16.39 -1.67
C LEU A 100 -13.43 -17.87 -1.32
N GLN A 101 -13.65 -18.76 -2.29
CA GLN A 101 -13.72 -20.20 -2.04
C GLN A 101 -12.38 -20.79 -1.60
N ASP A 102 -11.27 -20.34 -2.19
CA ASP A 102 -9.94 -20.72 -1.72
C ASP A 102 -9.67 -20.17 -0.31
N LYS A 103 -9.94 -18.88 -0.09
CA LYS A 103 -9.81 -18.25 1.24
C LYS A 103 -10.66 -18.96 2.30
N ALA A 104 -11.86 -19.42 1.96
CA ALA A 104 -12.73 -20.15 2.88
C ALA A 104 -12.12 -21.49 3.31
N ARG A 105 -11.53 -22.24 2.37
CA ARG A 105 -10.83 -23.50 2.69
C ARG A 105 -9.60 -23.29 3.55
N ASP A 106 -8.87 -22.20 3.34
CA ASP A 106 -7.72 -21.85 4.17
C ASP A 106 -8.14 -21.34 5.54
N PHE A 107 -9.24 -20.59 5.62
CA PHE A 107 -9.84 -20.13 6.87
C PHE A 107 -10.24 -21.30 7.77
N GLU A 108 -10.87 -22.35 7.23
CA GLU A 108 -11.21 -23.55 8.01
C GLU A 108 -9.98 -24.23 8.64
N LYS A 109 -8.82 -24.16 7.98
CA LYS A 109 -7.58 -24.77 8.46
C LYS A 109 -6.82 -23.88 9.45
N GLN A 110 -6.84 -22.56 9.23
CA GLN A 110 -5.91 -21.63 9.87
C GLN A 110 -6.58 -20.60 10.77
N GLY A 111 -7.91 -20.47 10.71
CA GLY A 111 -8.72 -19.56 11.53
C GLY A 111 -8.59 -18.07 11.17
N HIS A 112 -7.95 -17.73 10.05
CA HIS A 112 -7.74 -16.35 9.63
C HIS A 112 -7.88 -16.18 8.12
N VAL A 113 -8.16 -14.94 7.69
CA VAL A 113 -8.35 -14.59 6.28
C VAL A 113 -7.59 -13.31 5.96
N LEU A 114 -6.93 -13.30 4.79
CA LEU A 114 -6.29 -12.11 4.25
C LEU A 114 -7.28 -11.32 3.38
N VAL A 115 -7.30 -10.01 3.55
CA VAL A 115 -8.01 -9.04 2.72
C VAL A 115 -7.04 -7.95 2.25
N PHE A 116 -7.46 -7.14 1.26
CA PHE A 116 -6.58 -6.15 0.64
C PHE A 116 -5.25 -6.74 0.14
N ASN A 117 -5.32 -7.92 -0.46
CA ASN A 117 -4.20 -8.63 -1.07
C ASN A 117 -3.66 -7.83 -2.27
N THR A 118 -2.69 -6.94 -2.02
CA THR A 118 -1.93 -6.15 -3.00
C THR A 118 -0.57 -6.82 -3.20
N GLY A 119 0.55 -6.18 -2.84
CA GLY A 119 1.84 -6.85 -2.62
C GLY A 119 2.02 -7.39 -1.20
N SER A 120 1.06 -7.16 -0.31
CA SER A 120 0.87 -7.89 0.95
C SER A 120 -0.62 -7.86 1.29
N GLY A 121 -1.04 -7.97 2.54
CA GLY A 121 -2.44 -7.86 2.91
C GLY A 121 -2.66 -7.58 4.39
N VAL A 122 -3.93 -7.40 4.73
CA VAL A 122 -4.41 -7.30 6.11
C VAL A 122 -5.00 -8.64 6.49
N CYS A 123 -4.40 -9.29 7.48
CA CYS A 123 -4.88 -10.57 8.01
C CYS A 123 -5.84 -10.32 9.17
N LYS A 124 -7.03 -10.90 9.14
CA LYS A 124 -8.02 -10.80 10.23
C LYS A 124 -8.41 -12.18 10.76
N SER A 125 -8.60 -12.30 12.07
CA SER A 125 -9.07 -13.51 12.73
C SER A 125 -9.97 -13.18 13.91
N ASP A 126 -11.12 -13.86 13.94
CA ASP A 126 -12.09 -13.84 15.05
C ASP A 126 -11.91 -15.03 15.99
N THR A 127 -10.96 -15.92 15.71
CA THR A 127 -10.75 -17.19 16.44
C THR A 127 -9.33 -17.32 17.00
N ALA A 128 -8.46 -16.36 16.72
CA ALA A 128 -7.05 -16.40 17.12
C ALA A 128 -6.83 -16.33 18.64
N ILE A 129 -7.75 -15.69 19.38
CA ILE A 129 -7.65 -15.48 20.82
C ILE A 129 -8.91 -16.04 21.48
N SER A 130 -8.74 -16.83 22.55
CA SER A 130 -9.87 -17.40 23.30
C SER A 130 -10.53 -16.36 24.21
N SER A 131 -11.78 -16.63 24.60
CA SER A 131 -12.53 -15.80 25.57
C SER A 131 -11.85 -15.71 26.94
N ASP A 132 -11.11 -16.75 27.33
CA ASP A 132 -10.42 -16.80 28.61
C ASP A 132 -9.27 -15.80 28.64
N ILE A 133 -8.44 -15.77 27.60
CA ILE A 133 -7.34 -14.79 27.45
C ILE A 133 -7.88 -13.37 27.29
N GLN A 134 -9.02 -13.21 26.59
CA GLN A 134 -9.70 -11.91 26.51
C GLN A 134 -10.13 -11.40 27.89
N SER A 135 -10.65 -12.27 28.74
CA SER A 135 -11.05 -11.94 30.11
C SER A 135 -9.83 -11.64 30.98
N GLU A 136 -8.74 -12.39 30.83
CA GLU A 136 -7.48 -12.17 31.54
C GLU A 136 -6.87 -10.79 31.21
N LEU A 137 -6.85 -10.39 29.93
CA LEU A 137 -6.40 -9.05 29.51
C LEU A 137 -7.25 -7.93 30.10
N ARG A 138 -8.57 -8.12 30.14
CA ARG A 138 -9.51 -7.15 30.72
C ARG A 138 -9.25 -6.98 32.21
N ASP A 139 -9.17 -8.08 32.97
CA ASP A 139 -8.98 -8.04 34.41
C ASP A 139 -7.61 -7.44 34.79
N ALA A 140 -6.55 -7.82 34.06
CA ALA A 140 -5.22 -7.23 34.24
C ALA A 140 -5.21 -5.72 33.95
N THR A 141 -5.98 -5.28 32.96
CA THR A 141 -6.12 -3.86 32.61
C THR A 141 -6.86 -3.07 33.70
N VAL A 142 -7.89 -3.64 34.32
CA VAL A 142 -8.58 -3.01 35.45
C VAL A 142 -7.62 -2.74 36.60
N SER A 143 -6.73 -3.69 36.93
CA SER A 143 -5.69 -3.48 37.94
C SER A 143 -4.71 -2.37 37.55
N LEU A 144 -4.25 -2.33 36.28
CA LEU A 144 -3.37 -1.26 35.80
C LEU A 144 -4.01 0.12 35.90
N ILE A 145 -5.28 0.25 35.50
CA ILE A 145 -6.03 1.50 35.62
C ILE A 145 -6.11 1.90 37.09
N GLN A 146 -6.40 0.97 38.01
CA GLN A 146 -6.48 1.24 39.44
C GLN A 146 -5.14 1.72 40.03
N ASP A 147 -4.03 1.14 39.60
CA ASP A 147 -2.68 1.48 40.07
C ASP A 147 -2.13 2.78 39.49
N MET A 148 -2.64 3.25 38.34
CA MET A 148 -2.28 4.55 37.79
C MET A 148 -2.63 5.66 38.79
N ASP A 149 -1.62 6.46 39.14
CA ASP A 149 -1.79 7.58 40.06
C ASP A 149 -2.78 8.64 39.50
N ARG A 150 -3.37 9.42 40.42
CA ARG A 150 -4.39 10.43 40.06
C ARG A 150 -3.85 11.52 39.14
N GLU A 151 -2.56 11.83 39.22
CA GLU A 151 -1.93 12.90 38.45
C GLU A 151 -1.73 12.47 36.99
N THR A 152 -1.31 11.22 36.76
CA THR A 152 -1.17 10.56 35.46
C THR A 152 -2.53 10.39 34.79
N ARG A 153 -3.55 9.95 35.53
CA ARG A 153 -4.93 9.90 34.99
C ARG A 153 -5.41 11.29 34.57
N SER A 154 -5.21 12.30 35.41
CA SER A 154 -5.60 13.68 35.09
C SER A 154 -4.85 14.21 33.86
N LEU A 155 -3.57 13.89 33.69
CA LEU A 155 -2.76 14.33 32.54
C LEU A 155 -3.14 13.60 31.25
N ASN A 156 -3.43 12.29 31.33
CA ASN A 156 -3.92 11.51 30.20
C ASN A 156 -5.31 11.97 29.72
N MET A 157 -6.20 12.39 30.62
CA MET A 157 -7.58 12.80 30.28
C MET A 157 -7.73 14.27 29.87
N GLN A 158 -6.77 15.15 30.16
CA GLN A 158 -6.98 16.61 30.04
C GLN A 158 -7.07 17.15 28.61
N LYS A 159 -6.75 16.38 27.57
CA LYS A 159 -6.66 16.89 26.17
C LYS A 159 -7.09 15.93 25.07
N SER A 160 -7.26 14.64 25.36
CA SER A 160 -7.55 13.63 24.35
C SER A 160 -8.39 12.51 24.95
N PRO A 161 -9.34 11.92 24.19
CA PRO A 161 -10.04 10.70 24.61
C PRO A 161 -9.13 9.46 24.61
N VAL A 162 -7.88 9.56 24.17
CA VAL A 162 -6.93 8.43 24.11
C VAL A 162 -6.11 8.34 25.41
N VAL A 163 -6.32 7.28 26.17
CA VAL A 163 -5.60 6.96 27.41
C VAL A 163 -4.59 5.83 27.14
N ASN A 164 -3.30 6.12 27.24
CA ASN A 164 -2.25 5.11 27.06
C ASN A 164 -1.89 4.47 28.41
N LEU A 165 -2.12 3.16 28.53
CA LEU A 165 -1.83 2.37 29.73
C LEU A 165 -0.41 1.81 29.69
N VAL A 166 -0.02 1.30 28.52
CA VAL A 166 1.36 0.94 28.21
C VAL A 166 1.74 1.75 26.96
N ASP A 167 2.64 2.72 27.14
CA ASP A 167 3.07 3.63 26.08
C ASP A 167 4.55 3.38 25.76
N PRO A 168 4.89 2.91 24.54
CA PRO A 168 6.27 2.65 24.16
C PRO A 168 7.14 3.93 24.11
N SER A 169 6.50 5.10 24.05
CA SER A 169 7.16 6.41 24.04
C SER A 169 7.49 6.95 25.43
N LEU A 170 7.03 6.29 26.50
CA LEU A 170 7.47 6.59 27.86
C LEU A 170 8.77 5.85 28.16
N PHE A 171 9.67 6.50 28.90
CA PHE A 171 10.99 5.95 29.24
C PHE A 171 11.77 5.41 28.01
N PRO A 172 11.86 6.16 26.90
CA PRO A 172 12.64 5.72 25.74
C PRO A 172 14.14 5.71 26.06
N LEU A 173 14.94 5.11 25.18
CA LEU A 173 16.37 5.36 25.17
C LEU A 173 16.62 6.80 24.74
N VAL A 174 17.36 7.55 25.55
CA VAL A 174 17.82 8.91 25.25
C VAL A 174 19.33 8.89 25.03
N TYR A 175 19.75 9.16 23.80
CA TYR A 175 21.16 9.26 23.45
C TYR A 175 21.86 10.34 24.30
N GLY A 176 23.08 10.06 24.76
CA GLY A 176 23.82 10.91 25.69
C GLY A 176 23.39 10.84 27.16
N ARG A 177 22.34 10.07 27.50
CA ARG A 177 21.78 10.05 28.85
C ARG A 177 21.51 8.65 29.41
N THR A 178 20.78 7.82 28.68
CA THR A 178 20.33 6.52 29.17
C THR A 178 21.51 5.59 29.42
N LYS A 179 21.49 4.87 30.54
CA LYS A 179 22.50 3.85 30.87
C LYS A 179 22.18 2.53 30.18
N VAL A 180 23.18 1.99 29.50
CA VAL A 180 23.06 0.79 28.66
C VAL A 180 24.16 -0.20 29.02
N LEU A 181 23.80 -1.48 29.16
CA LEU A 181 24.72 -2.57 29.34
C LEU A 181 25.38 -2.91 27.98
N THR A 182 26.66 -2.56 27.85
CA THR A 182 27.46 -2.83 26.64
C THR A 182 28.27 -4.13 26.73
N GLY A 183 28.19 -4.82 27.87
CA GLY A 183 28.90 -6.07 28.17
C GLY A 183 28.24 -7.36 27.64
N GLY A 184 27.13 -7.28 26.89
CA GLY A 184 26.39 -8.43 26.37
C GLY A 184 25.50 -9.18 27.40
N GLN A 185 25.66 -8.86 28.69
CA GLN A 185 24.82 -9.33 29.79
C GLN A 185 23.37 -8.86 29.62
N SER A 186 22.41 -9.64 30.13
CA SER A 186 20.99 -9.26 30.17
C SER A 186 20.66 -8.56 31.48
N CYS A 187 19.83 -7.51 31.43
CA CYS A 187 19.18 -6.95 32.63
C CYS A 187 18.29 -7.96 33.35
N GLY A 188 17.78 -8.97 32.65
CA GLY A 188 16.75 -9.87 33.18
C GLY A 188 15.40 -9.18 33.39
N ILE A 189 14.49 -9.88 34.06
CA ILE A 189 13.10 -9.44 34.28
C ILE A 189 12.76 -9.23 35.76
N ASP A 190 13.66 -9.61 36.67
CA ASP A 190 13.45 -9.49 38.11
C ASP A 190 14.29 -8.38 38.74
N GLN A 191 13.84 -7.89 39.89
CA GLN A 191 14.47 -6.79 40.60
C GLN A 191 15.90 -7.08 41.04
N ALA A 192 16.24 -8.33 41.38
CA ALA A 192 17.59 -8.68 41.81
C ALA A 192 18.57 -8.59 40.64
N SER A 193 18.17 -9.07 39.46
CA SER A 193 18.94 -8.91 38.22
C SER A 193 19.19 -7.43 37.91
N TRP A 194 18.17 -6.57 37.99
CA TRP A 194 18.35 -5.15 37.69
C TRP A 194 19.30 -4.43 38.67
N LEU A 195 19.19 -4.72 39.97
CA LEU A 195 20.07 -4.15 40.99
C LEU A 195 21.55 -4.53 40.78
N SER A 196 21.79 -5.73 40.24
CA SER A 196 23.15 -6.20 39.94
C SER A 196 23.76 -5.46 38.75
N CYS A 197 22.97 -5.14 37.73
CA CYS A 197 23.48 -4.57 36.48
C CYS A 197 23.51 -3.02 36.45
N ILE A 198 22.78 -2.33 37.34
CA ILE A 198 22.63 -0.86 37.26
C ILE A 198 23.96 -0.09 37.33
N GLN A 199 24.95 -0.63 38.05
CA GLN A 199 26.29 -0.03 38.19
C GLN A 199 27.20 -0.31 36.99
N GLU A 200 26.86 -1.29 36.15
CA GLU A 200 27.66 -1.72 35.01
C GLU A 200 27.32 -0.95 33.71
N GLY A 201 26.22 -0.17 33.73
CA GLY A 201 25.75 0.58 32.57
C GLY A 201 26.65 1.74 32.16
N GLN A 202 26.93 1.84 30.87
CA GLN A 202 27.59 2.99 30.25
C GLN A 202 26.55 3.94 29.68
N THR A 203 26.82 5.25 29.68
CA THR A 203 25.90 6.22 29.08
C THR A 203 25.88 6.02 27.56
N ALA A 204 24.69 5.99 26.96
CA ALA A 204 24.51 5.91 25.51
C ALA A 204 25.27 7.05 24.80
N PRO A 205 25.81 6.84 23.59
CA PRO A 205 26.55 7.88 22.87
C PRO A 205 25.75 9.17 22.68
N GLU A 206 26.39 10.33 22.83
CA GLU A 206 25.73 11.65 22.83
C GLU A 206 25.30 12.11 21.43
N GLN A 207 26.06 11.73 20.40
CA GLN A 207 25.74 12.00 19.00
C GLN A 207 25.92 10.72 18.19
N PRO A 208 24.84 9.94 17.97
CA PRO A 208 24.93 8.82 17.05
C PRO A 208 25.31 9.33 15.65
N GLN A 209 26.23 8.65 14.99
CA GLN A 209 26.74 9.07 13.69
C GLN A 209 25.72 8.83 12.58
N PHE A 210 25.72 9.71 11.57
CA PHE A 210 25.20 9.44 10.23
C PHE A 210 26.37 9.28 9.26
N PRO A 211 26.26 8.43 8.23
CA PRO A 211 27.23 8.40 7.15
C PRO A 211 27.29 9.77 6.45
N GLN A 212 28.50 10.28 6.20
CA GLN A 212 28.71 11.50 5.41
C GLN A 212 28.49 11.17 3.92
N GLU A 213 27.33 11.48 3.34
CA GLU A 213 27.08 11.32 1.90
C GLU A 213 26.64 12.61 1.20
N ASN A 214 27.40 13.05 0.20
CA ASN A 214 27.35 14.35 -0.47
C ASN A 214 26.13 14.63 -1.40
N SER A 215 24.89 14.34 -0.99
CA SER A 215 23.71 14.54 -1.86
C SER A 215 22.60 15.39 -1.23
N ARG A 216 22.47 16.66 -1.66
CA ARG A 216 21.45 17.66 -1.20
C ARG A 216 20.00 17.14 -1.14
N LEU A 217 19.61 16.18 -1.99
CA LEU A 217 18.26 15.58 -1.96
C LEU A 217 18.04 14.51 -0.87
N HIS A 218 19.09 13.91 -0.32
CA HIS A 218 18.99 12.88 0.73
C HIS A 218 19.05 13.46 2.15
N TRP A 219 19.67 14.62 2.36
CA TRP A 219 19.76 15.22 3.71
C TRP A 219 18.40 15.59 4.31
N LEU A 220 17.45 16.08 3.49
CA LEU A 220 16.09 16.40 3.93
C LEU A 220 15.30 15.16 4.40
N SER A 221 15.63 13.97 3.90
CA SER A 221 14.94 12.73 4.29
C SER A 221 15.48 12.12 5.59
N HIS A 222 16.76 12.33 5.91
CA HIS A 222 17.42 11.64 7.03
C HIS A 222 17.05 12.23 8.39
N ASP A 223 17.10 13.56 8.54
CA ASP A 223 16.84 14.24 9.83
C ASP A 223 15.35 14.17 10.26
N CYS A 224 14.45 13.88 9.32
CA CYS A 224 13.01 13.86 9.58
C CYS A 224 12.46 12.45 9.91
N ILE A 225 13.09 11.38 9.41
CA ILE A 225 12.63 9.99 9.66
C ILE A 225 13.46 9.25 10.70
N TRP A 226 14.72 9.64 10.89
CA TRP A 226 15.61 9.11 11.92
C TRP A 226 15.73 10.09 13.08
N SER A 227 15.73 9.55 14.30
CA SER A 227 15.94 10.28 15.53
C SER A 227 17.37 10.04 16.04
N THR A 228 18.12 11.12 16.24
CA THR A 228 19.41 11.08 16.96
C THR A 228 19.25 11.24 18.47
N LYS A 229 18.01 11.46 18.94
CA LYS A 229 17.72 11.74 20.34
C LYS A 229 17.08 10.56 21.07
N PHE A 230 16.22 9.84 20.37
CA PHE A 230 15.33 8.85 20.96
C PHE A 230 15.30 7.55 20.17
N GLN A 231 15.16 6.43 20.88
CA GLN A 231 14.79 5.13 20.33
C GLN A 231 13.82 4.45 21.31
N TRP A 232 12.77 3.81 20.81
CA TRP A 232 11.95 2.91 21.63
C TRP A 232 12.77 1.70 22.08
N LEU A 233 12.34 1.10 23.19
CA LEU A 233 12.96 -0.08 23.79
C LEU A 233 12.02 -1.27 23.61
N PRO A 234 12.20 -2.11 22.57
CA PRO A 234 11.44 -3.34 22.44
C PRO A 234 11.78 -4.31 23.58
N LEU A 235 10.87 -5.23 23.85
CA LEU A 235 11.12 -6.40 24.70
C LEU A 235 11.73 -7.55 23.89
N GLU A 236 12.39 -8.47 24.58
CA GLU A 236 12.98 -9.68 24.02
C GLU A 236 12.05 -10.90 24.20
N VAL A 237 11.89 -11.65 23.12
CA VAL A 237 11.02 -12.83 23.05
C VAL A 237 11.83 -14.03 22.58
N GLU A 238 11.71 -15.16 23.26
CA GLU A 238 12.31 -16.43 22.84
C GLU A 238 11.23 -17.47 22.55
N PHE A 239 11.49 -18.37 21.60
CA PHE A 239 10.58 -19.46 21.27
C PHE A 239 10.80 -20.64 22.23
N THR A 240 9.73 -21.14 22.83
CA THR A 240 9.80 -22.19 23.88
C THR A 240 9.23 -23.53 23.44
N GLY A 241 8.39 -23.55 22.41
CA GLY A 241 7.80 -24.76 21.86
C GLY A 241 8.76 -25.55 20.94
N PRO A 242 8.37 -26.76 20.51
CA PRO A 242 9.13 -27.54 19.53
C PRO A 242 9.25 -26.82 18.17
N PRO A 243 10.17 -27.24 17.28
CA PRO A 243 10.25 -26.72 15.91
C PRO A 243 8.89 -26.67 15.20
N GLY A 244 8.59 -25.57 14.52
CA GLY A 244 7.28 -25.23 13.97
C GLY A 244 6.26 -24.61 14.94
N SER A 245 6.48 -24.65 16.26
CA SER A 245 5.61 -23.99 17.24
C SER A 245 5.86 -22.49 17.30
N THR A 246 4.79 -21.71 17.45
CA THR A 246 4.85 -20.25 17.68
C THR A 246 4.70 -19.88 19.16
N GLU A 247 4.77 -20.86 20.06
CA GLU A 247 4.81 -20.62 21.51
C GLU A 247 6.08 -19.87 21.89
N VAL A 248 5.90 -18.83 22.71
CA VAL A 248 6.95 -17.86 23.05
C VAL A 248 6.93 -17.53 24.53
N GLN A 249 8.07 -17.02 25.01
CA GLN A 249 8.23 -16.47 26.34
C GLN A 249 8.95 -15.12 26.28
N ILE A 250 8.47 -14.17 27.08
CA ILE A 250 9.08 -12.87 27.28
C ILE A 250 10.27 -13.00 28.24
N THR A 251 11.44 -12.54 27.81
CA THR A 251 12.72 -12.70 28.56
C THR A 251 13.30 -11.39 29.09
N SER A 252 12.73 -10.25 28.72
CA SER A 252 13.01 -8.93 29.29
C SER A 252 11.72 -8.18 29.61
N TYR A 253 11.79 -7.17 30.47
CA TYR A 253 10.58 -6.44 30.87
C TYR A 253 9.95 -5.68 29.69
N ILE A 254 8.63 -5.53 29.71
CA ILE A 254 7.89 -4.65 28.80
C ILE A 254 8.07 -3.21 29.28
N ASN A 255 8.50 -2.34 28.37
CA ASN A 255 8.71 -0.94 28.69
C ASN A 255 7.42 -0.31 29.28
N ASN A 256 7.55 0.37 30.41
CA ASN A 256 6.44 0.92 31.21
C ASN A 256 5.40 -0.09 31.77
N LEU A 257 5.67 -1.40 31.80
CA LEU A 257 4.77 -2.39 32.42
C LEU A 257 5.52 -3.31 33.39
N HIS A 258 5.24 -3.19 34.69
CA HIS A 258 5.99 -3.91 35.72
C HIS A 258 5.74 -5.44 35.65
N PRO A 259 6.79 -6.29 35.71
CA PRO A 259 6.68 -7.76 35.65
C PRO A 259 5.87 -8.44 36.77
N THR A 260 5.48 -7.71 37.81
CA THR A 260 4.51 -8.22 38.82
C THR A 260 3.14 -8.47 38.21
N ASN A 261 2.81 -7.83 37.09
CA ASN A 261 1.59 -8.04 36.32
C ASN A 261 1.69 -9.35 35.50
N ARG A 262 1.90 -10.48 36.17
CA ARG A 262 2.17 -11.79 35.54
C ARG A 262 1.08 -12.21 34.55
N ASN A 263 -0.18 -11.93 34.89
CA ASN A 263 -1.34 -12.24 34.03
C ASN A 263 -1.26 -11.46 32.71
N MET A 264 -0.88 -10.17 32.76
CA MET A 264 -0.72 -9.35 31.55
C MET A 264 0.40 -9.89 30.65
N TYR A 265 1.53 -10.29 31.23
CA TYR A 265 2.64 -10.88 30.48
C TYR A 265 2.24 -12.21 29.81
N SER A 266 1.62 -13.13 30.57
CA SER A 266 1.11 -14.42 30.07
C SER A 266 0.09 -14.25 28.94
N ALA A 267 -0.83 -13.30 29.09
CA ALA A 267 -1.81 -12.99 28.06
C ALA A 267 -1.16 -12.38 26.80
N ILE A 268 -0.18 -11.48 26.95
CA ILE A 268 0.57 -10.91 25.83
C ILE A 268 1.37 -12.00 25.09
N GLU A 269 2.03 -12.93 25.79
CA GLU A 269 2.73 -14.08 25.19
C GLU A 269 1.78 -14.90 24.31
N THR A 270 0.56 -15.15 24.78
CA THR A 270 -0.45 -15.89 24.03
C THR A 270 -0.92 -15.13 22.78
N VAL A 271 -1.19 -13.83 22.91
CA VAL A 271 -1.57 -12.98 21.77
C VAL A 271 -0.43 -12.88 20.76
N LEU A 272 0.81 -12.79 21.23
CA LEU A 272 2.00 -12.75 20.40
C LEU A 272 2.18 -14.05 19.61
N ALA A 273 2.03 -15.21 20.26
CA ALA A 273 2.08 -16.52 19.61
C ALA A 273 1.07 -16.65 18.47
N SER A 274 -0.14 -16.10 18.64
CA SER A 274 -1.16 -16.02 17.59
C SER A 274 -0.84 -14.99 16.51
N SER A 275 -0.23 -13.84 16.88
CA SER A 275 0.17 -12.79 15.95
C SER A 275 1.28 -13.25 15.00
N ILE A 276 2.26 -14.03 15.48
CA ILE A 276 3.34 -14.61 14.66
C ILE A 276 2.79 -15.44 13.50
N LYS A 277 1.71 -16.21 13.73
CA LYS A 277 1.04 -16.99 12.67
C LYS A 277 0.50 -16.09 11.56
N GLN A 278 -0.05 -14.93 11.91
CA GLN A 278 -0.55 -13.95 10.94
C GLN A 278 0.59 -13.18 10.27
N TRP A 279 1.62 -12.77 11.02
CA TRP A 279 2.81 -12.07 10.51
C TRP A 279 3.52 -12.86 9.41
N ASN A 280 3.67 -14.18 9.58
CA ASN A 280 4.21 -15.09 8.56
C ASN A 280 3.49 -15.02 7.20
N LYS A 281 2.26 -14.51 7.15
CA LYS A 281 1.49 -14.35 5.89
C LYS A 281 1.71 -13.02 5.20
N ILE A 282 2.10 -11.98 5.94
CA ILE A 282 2.05 -10.58 5.49
C ILE A 282 3.43 -9.89 5.46
N LEU A 283 4.44 -10.46 6.10
CA LEU A 283 5.79 -9.89 6.09
C LEU A 283 6.36 -9.85 4.68
N ILE A 284 6.87 -8.68 4.28
CA ILE A 284 7.41 -8.45 2.95
C ILE A 284 8.94 -8.57 3.00
N GLN A 285 9.50 -9.54 2.28
CA GLN A 285 10.95 -9.71 2.15
C GLN A 285 11.53 -8.76 1.11
N GLN A 286 12.67 -8.16 1.44
CA GLN A 286 13.50 -7.35 0.57
C GLN A 286 14.77 -8.09 0.27
N LYS A 287 15.02 -8.36 -1.01
CA LYS A 287 16.24 -9.03 -1.44
C LYS A 287 17.36 -8.03 -1.55
N TRP A 288 18.46 -8.31 -0.86
CA TRP A 288 19.66 -7.49 -0.97
C TRP A 288 20.29 -7.69 -2.35
N ASN A 289 20.34 -6.62 -3.13
CA ASN A 289 21.06 -6.59 -4.41
C ASN A 289 22.36 -5.80 -4.23
N LYS A 290 23.49 -6.29 -4.78
CA LYS A 290 24.74 -5.51 -4.76
C LYS A 290 24.52 -4.16 -5.47
N PRO A 291 24.96 -3.03 -4.88
CA PRO A 291 24.94 -1.74 -5.57
C PRO A 291 25.67 -1.85 -6.92
N SER A 292 25.06 -1.34 -7.99
CA SER A 292 25.68 -1.24 -9.32
C SER A 292 25.94 0.23 -9.64
N GLU A 293 26.90 0.53 -10.52
CA GLU A 293 27.23 1.93 -10.91
C GLU A 293 26.03 2.73 -11.45
N TYR A 294 24.96 2.07 -11.88
CA TYR A 294 23.73 2.68 -12.40
C TYR A 294 22.51 2.52 -11.48
N ARG A 295 22.60 1.73 -10.41
CA ARG A 295 21.54 1.57 -9.40
C ARG A 295 22.13 1.85 -8.02
N ILE A 296 21.79 3.01 -7.48
CA ILE A 296 21.88 3.26 -6.03
C ILE A 296 20.92 2.26 -5.40
N SER A 297 21.46 1.13 -4.93
CA SER A 297 20.70 -0.06 -4.54
C SER A 297 19.71 0.24 -3.42
N HIS A 298 18.43 0.04 -3.68
CA HIS A 298 17.49 -0.50 -2.70
C HIS A 298 17.02 -1.84 -3.29
N GLY A 299 16.98 -2.91 -2.50
CA GLY A 299 16.49 -4.21 -2.96
C GLY A 299 15.13 -4.06 -3.64
N GLU A 300 14.88 -4.78 -4.75
CA GLU A 300 13.53 -4.80 -5.33
C GLU A 300 12.64 -5.61 -4.37
N PRO A 301 11.68 -4.97 -3.70
CA PRO A 301 10.97 -5.66 -2.65
C PRO A 301 10.01 -6.67 -3.29
N CYS A 302 9.94 -7.87 -2.70
CA CYS A 302 9.22 -8.99 -3.29
C CYS A 302 7.77 -9.02 -2.79
N PRO A 303 6.77 -8.68 -3.62
CA PRO A 303 5.37 -8.78 -3.22
C PRO A 303 5.04 -10.22 -2.79
N ARG A 304 4.09 -10.37 -1.87
CA ARG A 304 3.51 -11.65 -1.43
C ARG A 304 2.58 -12.23 -2.49
N GLU A 305 1.83 -11.37 -3.16
CA GLU A 305 0.78 -11.72 -4.11
C GLU A 305 0.97 -10.95 -5.42
N PRO A 306 0.68 -11.56 -6.58
CA PRO A 306 0.65 -10.84 -7.84
C PRO A 306 -0.64 -10.03 -7.99
N ILE A 307 -0.60 -8.96 -8.79
CA ILE A 307 -1.79 -8.19 -9.16
C ILE A 307 -2.77 -9.03 -9.99
N ARG A 308 -4.08 -8.78 -9.85
CA ARG A 308 -5.13 -9.50 -10.59
C ARG A 308 -5.30 -8.97 -12.01
N ILE A 309 -5.03 -7.68 -12.20
CA ILE A 309 -5.20 -6.97 -13.47
C ILE A 309 -3.89 -6.27 -13.80
N ARG A 310 -2.99 -6.95 -14.52
CA ARG A 310 -1.75 -6.34 -15.02
C ARG A 310 -2.01 -5.60 -16.31
N THR A 311 -1.87 -4.27 -16.27
CA THR A 311 -1.93 -3.42 -17.45
C THR A 311 -1.07 -2.18 -17.23
N TYR A 312 -0.39 -1.76 -18.29
CA TYR A 312 0.41 -0.55 -18.32
C TYR A 312 -0.21 0.55 -19.19
N GLY A 313 -1.42 0.33 -19.71
CA GLY A 313 -2.16 1.32 -20.50
C GLY A 313 -3.65 0.99 -20.59
N VAL A 314 -4.32 1.59 -21.57
CA VAL A 314 -5.76 1.42 -21.81
C VAL A 314 -6.01 0.62 -23.09
N ASP A 315 -6.68 -0.54 -22.97
CA ASP A 315 -7.02 -1.38 -24.14
C ASP A 315 -8.33 -0.91 -24.75
N TRP A 316 -8.22 -0.35 -25.95
CA TRP A 316 -9.36 0.12 -26.72
C TRP A 316 -10.02 -1.04 -27.44
N LYS A 317 -11.21 -1.43 -26.97
CA LYS A 317 -11.99 -2.53 -27.57
C LYS A 317 -12.50 -2.21 -28.97
N ALA A 318 -12.70 -0.93 -29.30
CA ALA A 318 -13.14 -0.50 -30.62
C ALA A 318 -12.05 -0.75 -31.67
N ARG A 319 -12.32 -1.67 -32.60
CA ARG A 319 -11.42 -1.97 -33.73
C ARG A 319 -11.97 -1.36 -35.01
N PHE A 320 -11.10 -0.73 -35.80
CA PHE A 320 -11.49 -0.20 -37.10
C PHE A 320 -11.93 -1.36 -38.02
N PRO A 321 -13.14 -1.32 -38.62
CA PRO A 321 -13.66 -2.48 -39.33
C PRO A 321 -12.79 -2.92 -40.51
N GLU A 322 -12.58 -4.24 -40.66
CA GLU A 322 -11.77 -4.81 -41.76
C GLU A 322 -12.27 -4.44 -43.16
N TRP A 323 -13.59 -4.25 -43.32
CA TRP A 323 -14.16 -3.79 -44.58
C TRP A 323 -13.83 -2.31 -44.84
N ALA A 324 -13.77 -1.49 -43.79
CA ALA A 324 -13.51 -0.05 -43.88
C ALA A 324 -12.04 0.22 -44.28
N LYS A 325 -11.12 -0.70 -43.92
CA LYS A 325 -9.72 -0.68 -44.38
C LYS A 325 -9.57 -0.75 -45.91
N LYS A 326 -10.60 -1.23 -46.62
CA LYS A 326 -10.60 -1.39 -48.09
C LYS A 326 -11.27 -0.22 -48.82
N LEU A 327 -11.80 0.78 -48.10
CA LEU A 327 -12.42 1.96 -48.72
C LEU A 327 -11.38 2.72 -49.53
N PRO A 328 -11.72 3.24 -50.73
CA PRO A 328 -10.80 4.01 -51.58
C PRO A 328 -10.50 5.40 -51.00
N GLU A 329 -9.51 6.08 -51.55
CA GLU A 329 -9.36 7.53 -51.37
C GLU A 329 -10.50 8.26 -52.09
N TYR A 330 -10.87 9.44 -51.59
CA TYR A 330 -11.92 10.25 -52.19
C TYR A 330 -11.70 10.50 -53.69
N SER A 331 -10.47 10.82 -54.10
CA SER A 331 -10.09 11.05 -55.51
C SER A 331 -10.19 9.81 -56.41
N LYS A 332 -10.34 8.62 -55.82
CA LYS A 332 -10.46 7.32 -56.51
C LYS A 332 -11.88 6.76 -56.45
N GLU A 333 -12.80 7.40 -55.73
CA GLU A 333 -14.19 6.94 -55.60
C GLU A 333 -14.90 6.92 -56.96
N ASP A 334 -14.65 7.92 -57.82
CA ASP A 334 -15.23 8.02 -59.17
C ASP A 334 -14.75 6.92 -60.15
N GLN A 335 -13.68 6.20 -59.79
CA GLN A 335 -13.11 5.12 -60.60
C GLN A 335 -13.74 3.76 -60.27
N LEU A 336 -14.58 3.70 -59.23
CA LEU A 336 -15.24 2.46 -58.82
C LEU A 336 -16.44 2.14 -59.71
N PRO A 337 -16.74 0.85 -59.95
CA PRO A 337 -18.02 0.43 -60.50
C PRO A 337 -19.18 0.96 -59.65
N ALA A 338 -20.23 1.49 -60.29
CA ALA A 338 -21.37 2.10 -59.60
C ALA A 338 -22.02 1.18 -58.55
N GLU A 339 -22.08 -0.12 -58.84
CA GLU A 339 -22.64 -1.12 -57.92
C GLU A 339 -21.75 -1.34 -56.68
N GLU A 340 -20.43 -1.26 -56.84
CA GLU A 340 -19.45 -1.38 -55.76
C GLU A 340 -19.46 -0.14 -54.87
N TYR A 341 -19.48 1.05 -55.47
CA TYR A 341 -19.62 2.31 -54.74
C TYR A 341 -20.90 2.34 -53.89
N LYS A 342 -22.04 1.95 -54.49
CA LYS A 342 -23.32 1.88 -53.80
C LYS A 342 -23.31 0.89 -52.64
N ARG A 343 -22.65 -0.27 -52.81
CA ARG A 343 -22.47 -1.25 -51.73
C ARG A 343 -21.65 -0.68 -50.58
N MET A 344 -20.52 -0.01 -50.87
CA MET A 344 -19.68 0.60 -49.85
C MET A 344 -20.40 1.75 -49.12
N CYS A 345 -21.20 2.56 -49.83
CA CYS A 345 -22.06 3.58 -49.24
C CYS A 345 -23.00 2.97 -48.18
N ALA A 346 -23.70 1.88 -48.53
CA ALA A 346 -24.61 1.21 -47.61
C ALA A 346 -23.90 0.65 -46.37
N GLN A 347 -22.64 0.19 -46.51
CA GLN A 347 -21.84 -0.28 -45.37
C GLN A 347 -21.47 0.87 -44.43
N VAL A 348 -21.05 2.02 -44.98
CA VAL A 348 -20.75 3.22 -44.17
C VAL A 348 -22.03 3.73 -43.50
N GLU A 349 -23.15 3.80 -44.20
CA GLU A 349 -24.44 4.20 -43.61
C GLU A 349 -24.86 3.30 -42.44
N ALA A 350 -24.72 1.98 -42.59
CA ALA A 350 -25.00 1.04 -41.51
C ALA A 350 -24.05 1.26 -40.31
N TYR A 351 -22.76 1.49 -40.57
CA TYR A 351 -21.77 1.78 -39.54
C TYR A 351 -22.07 3.08 -38.78
N LEU A 352 -22.58 4.11 -39.47
CA LEU A 352 -23.01 5.35 -38.83
C LEU A 352 -24.16 5.16 -37.82
N GLN A 353 -24.99 4.13 -37.97
CA GLN A 353 -26.08 3.83 -37.03
C GLN A 353 -25.61 3.12 -35.75
N GLU A 354 -24.35 2.69 -35.67
CA GLU A 354 -23.83 2.06 -34.47
C GLU A 354 -23.73 3.06 -33.30
N PRO A 355 -23.88 2.62 -32.04
CA PRO A 355 -23.80 3.51 -30.88
C PRO A 355 -22.48 4.27 -30.79
N GLU A 356 -22.55 5.54 -30.38
CA GLU A 356 -21.40 6.42 -30.19
C GLU A 356 -21.05 6.54 -28.70
N SER A 357 -19.75 6.68 -28.44
CA SER A 357 -19.20 7.10 -27.18
C SER A 357 -19.48 8.59 -26.94
N LYS A 358 -19.52 8.96 -25.66
CA LYS A 358 -19.59 10.36 -25.24
C LYS A 358 -18.22 11.01 -25.13
N ASP A 359 -17.17 10.19 -25.13
CA ASP A 359 -15.80 10.65 -25.02
C ASP A 359 -15.36 11.28 -26.35
N LYS A 360 -14.71 12.44 -26.27
CA LYS A 360 -14.09 13.09 -27.42
C LYS A 360 -12.68 12.54 -27.61
N VAL A 361 -12.36 12.20 -28.85
CA VAL A 361 -11.05 11.77 -29.29
C VAL A 361 -10.47 12.87 -30.16
N HIS A 362 -9.21 13.22 -29.91
CA HIS A 362 -8.48 14.24 -30.66
C HIS A 362 -7.12 13.67 -31.09
N TRP A 363 -7.12 12.88 -32.16
CA TRP A 363 -5.89 12.42 -32.82
C TRP A 363 -5.70 13.12 -34.16
N PHE A 364 -4.45 13.09 -34.65
CA PHE A 364 -4.14 13.50 -36.01
C PHE A 364 -5.03 12.74 -37.01
N GLN A 365 -5.86 13.48 -37.76
CA GLN A 365 -6.87 13.00 -38.72
C GLN A 365 -8.03 12.12 -38.18
N VAL A 366 -7.97 11.60 -36.96
CA VAL A 366 -9.03 10.81 -36.32
C VAL A 366 -9.53 11.54 -35.08
N HIS A 367 -10.57 12.33 -35.23
CA HIS A 367 -11.14 13.09 -34.12
C HIS A 367 -12.67 13.11 -34.17
N THR A 368 -13.26 13.26 -32.99
CA THR A 368 -14.69 13.39 -32.77
C THR A 368 -15.15 14.73 -33.36
N GLN A 369 -15.84 14.69 -34.49
CA GLN A 369 -16.45 15.87 -35.12
C GLN A 369 -17.81 15.52 -35.74
N ARG A 370 -18.66 16.53 -35.94
CA ARG A 370 -19.99 16.35 -36.53
C ARG A 370 -19.86 15.87 -37.98
N ILE A 371 -20.45 14.73 -38.30
CA ILE A 371 -20.51 14.21 -39.67
C ILE A 371 -21.63 14.95 -40.42
N PRO A 372 -21.33 15.60 -41.57
CA PRO A 372 -22.33 16.36 -42.34
C PRO A 372 -23.32 15.43 -43.04
N GLU A 373 -24.55 15.91 -43.29
CA GLU A 373 -25.60 15.10 -43.94
C GLU A 373 -25.25 14.72 -45.38
N ASP A 374 -24.48 15.57 -46.07
CA ASP A 374 -23.95 15.41 -47.43
C ASP A 374 -22.54 14.81 -47.47
N TRP A 375 -22.15 14.02 -46.44
CA TRP A 375 -20.81 13.45 -46.30
C TRP A 375 -20.30 12.69 -47.54
N LYS A 376 -21.20 12.09 -48.35
CA LYS A 376 -20.83 11.36 -49.58
C LYS A 376 -20.12 12.25 -50.60
N THR A 377 -20.55 13.50 -50.73
CA THR A 377 -20.01 14.47 -51.69
C THR A 377 -18.99 15.41 -51.06
N ARG A 378 -19.01 15.58 -49.73
CA ARG A 378 -18.11 16.49 -49.03
C ARG A 378 -16.84 15.80 -48.54
N TRP A 379 -16.98 14.59 -47.97
CA TRP A 379 -15.90 13.90 -47.25
C TRP A 379 -15.51 12.55 -47.88
N GLY A 380 -16.43 11.91 -48.59
CA GLY A 380 -16.23 10.56 -49.11
C GLY A 380 -16.42 9.46 -48.07
N LEU A 381 -16.31 8.21 -48.53
CA LEU A 381 -16.56 7.02 -47.73
C LEU A 381 -15.56 6.87 -46.58
N ARG A 382 -14.27 7.05 -46.90
CA ARG A 382 -13.18 6.74 -45.96
C ARG A 382 -13.09 7.71 -44.80
N ARG A 383 -13.10 9.03 -45.07
CA ARG A 383 -13.05 10.06 -44.01
C ARG A 383 -14.25 9.92 -43.07
N THR A 384 -15.43 9.65 -43.61
CA THR A 384 -16.64 9.41 -42.82
C THR A 384 -16.52 8.20 -41.90
N ALA A 385 -15.98 7.08 -42.39
CA ALA A 385 -15.73 5.90 -41.59
C ALA A 385 -14.68 6.16 -40.48
N LEU A 386 -13.62 6.92 -40.76
CA LEU A 386 -12.61 7.30 -39.77
C LEU A 386 -13.17 8.23 -38.68
N THR A 387 -13.97 9.23 -39.05
CA THR A 387 -14.65 10.09 -38.06
C THR A 387 -15.59 9.26 -37.19
N LYS A 388 -16.39 8.36 -37.78
CA LYS A 388 -17.25 7.47 -36.99
C LYS A 388 -16.44 6.57 -36.04
N TYR A 389 -15.29 6.09 -36.48
CA TYR A 389 -14.40 5.31 -35.63
C TYR A 389 -13.95 6.11 -34.40
N ALA A 390 -13.62 7.39 -34.54
CA ALA A 390 -13.31 8.29 -33.41
C ALA A 390 -14.48 8.36 -32.41
N HIS A 391 -15.73 8.40 -32.89
CA HIS A 391 -16.93 8.36 -32.04
C HIS A 391 -17.17 7.01 -31.36
N MET A 392 -16.44 5.95 -31.69
CA MET A 392 -16.68 4.62 -31.11
C MET A 392 -15.72 4.26 -29.96
N PHE A 393 -14.79 5.14 -29.60
CA PHE A 393 -13.88 4.91 -28.49
C PHE A 393 -14.57 5.10 -27.15
N PHE A 394 -14.94 3.99 -26.52
CA PHE A 394 -15.41 3.97 -25.14
C PHE A 394 -14.31 3.44 -24.23
N PHE A 395 -14.08 4.13 -23.12
CA PHE A 395 -13.22 3.63 -22.07
C PHE A 395 -13.91 2.52 -21.29
N GLU A 396 -13.25 1.36 -21.17
CA GLU A 396 -13.69 0.28 -20.31
C GLU A 396 -12.54 -0.21 -19.43
N HIS A 397 -12.82 -0.39 -18.14
CA HIS A 397 -11.84 -0.96 -17.23
C HIS A 397 -11.45 -2.37 -17.66
N SER A 398 -10.14 -2.60 -17.74
CA SER A 398 -9.53 -3.92 -17.91
C SER A 398 -10.11 -4.95 -16.93
N ASP A 399 -10.44 -6.16 -17.41
CA ASP A 399 -10.98 -7.23 -16.58
C ASP A 399 -9.91 -8.23 -16.13
N PRO A 400 -10.05 -8.84 -14.94
CA PRO A 400 -9.23 -9.98 -14.55
C PRO A 400 -9.56 -11.17 -15.46
N GLY A 401 -8.60 -12.08 -15.66
CA GLY A 401 -8.78 -13.21 -16.56
C GLY A 401 -8.55 -12.91 -18.05
N THR A 402 -8.20 -11.66 -18.39
CA THR A 402 -7.94 -11.25 -19.79
C THR A 402 -6.58 -11.77 -20.27
N THR A 403 -5.53 -11.64 -19.45
CA THR A 403 -4.16 -12.09 -19.75
C THR A 403 -3.84 -13.47 -19.25
N TYR A 404 -4.22 -13.76 -18.00
CA TYR A 404 -3.95 -15.00 -17.32
C TYR A 404 -5.17 -15.44 -16.51
N SER A 405 -5.40 -16.76 -16.44
CA SER A 405 -6.52 -17.31 -15.70
C SER A 405 -6.32 -17.19 -14.19
N TYR A 406 -7.38 -17.41 -13.41
CA TYR A 406 -7.27 -17.49 -11.95
C TYR A 406 -6.28 -18.58 -11.50
N GLU A 407 -6.23 -19.72 -12.20
CA GLU A 407 -5.30 -20.81 -11.87
C GLU A 407 -3.84 -20.47 -12.22
N ASP A 408 -3.63 -19.64 -13.25
CA ASP A 408 -2.30 -19.11 -13.59
C ASP A 408 -1.84 -18.09 -12.55
N TRP A 409 -2.73 -17.16 -12.14
CA TRP A 409 -2.48 -16.21 -11.06
C TRP A 409 -2.11 -16.90 -9.75
N LYS A 410 -2.90 -17.92 -9.36
CA LYS A 410 -2.64 -18.73 -8.16
C LYS A 410 -1.32 -19.48 -8.21
N ALA A 411 -0.86 -19.84 -9.40
CA ALA A 411 0.41 -20.52 -9.61
C ALA A 411 1.58 -19.55 -9.88
N GLY A 412 1.35 -18.24 -9.88
CA GLY A 412 2.37 -17.20 -10.09
C GLY A 412 2.71 -16.96 -11.57
N ARG A 413 2.02 -17.61 -12.51
CA ARG A 413 2.18 -17.42 -13.95
C ARG A 413 1.49 -16.13 -14.39
N THR A 414 2.14 -14.99 -14.12
CA THR A 414 1.57 -13.65 -14.26
C THR A 414 2.47 -12.71 -15.06
N SER A 415 3.40 -13.22 -15.87
CA SER A 415 4.29 -12.43 -16.73
C SER A 415 3.54 -11.50 -17.69
N GLU A 416 2.39 -11.93 -18.22
CA GLU A 416 1.65 -11.22 -19.26
C GLU A 416 0.86 -10.01 -18.74
N ALA A 417 0.85 -8.94 -19.52
CA ALA A 417 0.07 -7.72 -19.27
C ALA A 417 -0.95 -7.50 -20.41
N ILE A 418 -2.10 -6.88 -20.09
CA ILE A 418 -3.16 -6.62 -21.09
C ILE A 418 -2.60 -5.66 -22.14
N ILE A 419 -1.89 -4.65 -21.64
CA ILE A 419 -1.00 -3.78 -22.40
C ILE A 419 0.35 -3.85 -21.70
N GLY A 420 1.36 -4.33 -22.43
CA GLY A 420 2.75 -4.39 -21.98
C GLY A 420 3.41 -3.01 -21.82
N PRO A 421 4.61 -2.93 -21.24
CA PRO A 421 5.33 -1.68 -21.12
C PRO A 421 5.93 -1.22 -22.46
N VAL A 422 6.27 0.06 -22.55
CA VAL A 422 6.91 0.65 -23.74
C VAL A 422 8.38 0.20 -23.82
N ASP A 423 8.80 -0.35 -24.97
CA ASP A 423 10.22 -0.47 -25.30
C ASP A 423 10.66 0.82 -26.01
N GLN A 424 11.46 1.65 -25.34
CA GLN A 424 11.98 2.89 -25.92
C GLN A 424 12.88 2.64 -27.15
N GLY A 425 13.35 1.41 -27.38
CA GLY A 425 14.17 1.06 -28.54
C GLY A 425 13.39 0.61 -29.78
N ASN A 426 12.11 0.27 -29.64
CA ASN A 426 11.27 -0.30 -30.72
C ASN A 426 9.98 0.51 -30.92
N TRP A 427 10.12 1.82 -31.13
CA TRP A 427 9.04 2.64 -31.67
C TRP A 427 8.77 2.22 -33.13
N GLY A 428 7.88 1.25 -33.34
CA GLY A 428 7.55 0.78 -34.69
C GLY A 428 6.18 0.09 -34.77
N PRO A 429 5.42 0.30 -35.85
CA PRO A 429 4.11 -0.32 -36.03
C PRO A 429 4.20 -1.86 -36.11
N VAL A 430 3.11 -2.55 -35.73
CA VAL A 430 2.92 -3.98 -36.03
C VAL A 430 2.98 -4.18 -37.54
N PHE A 431 3.63 -5.23 -38.04
CA PHE A 431 3.82 -5.46 -39.49
C PHE A 431 2.55 -5.31 -40.34
N GLU A 432 1.39 -5.76 -39.84
CA GLU A 432 0.10 -5.66 -40.54
C GLU A 432 -0.45 -4.24 -40.54
N THR A 433 -0.23 -3.48 -39.46
CA THR A 433 -0.56 -2.06 -39.34
C THR A 433 0.43 -1.18 -40.11
N GLU A 434 1.70 -1.57 -40.14
CA GLU A 434 2.76 -1.00 -40.97
C GLU A 434 2.43 -1.17 -42.44
N GLN A 435 2.01 -2.36 -42.88
CA GLN A 435 1.55 -2.58 -44.25
C GLN A 435 0.33 -1.73 -44.59
N PHE A 436 -0.62 -1.58 -43.67
CA PHE A 436 -1.77 -0.69 -43.85
C PHE A 436 -1.32 0.77 -43.99
N LEU A 437 -0.46 1.27 -43.11
CA LEU A 437 0.06 2.65 -43.14
C LEU A 437 0.92 2.93 -44.38
N LEU A 438 1.84 2.02 -44.71
CA LEU A 438 2.68 2.09 -45.93
C LEU A 438 1.84 2.03 -47.21
N SER A 439 0.70 1.34 -47.19
CA SER A 439 -0.25 1.32 -48.32
C SER A 439 -1.15 2.56 -48.38
N ASN A 440 -1.16 3.40 -47.33
CA ASN A 440 -1.98 4.59 -47.23
C ASN A 440 -1.16 5.80 -46.73
N PRO A 441 -0.10 6.22 -47.45
CA PRO A 441 0.92 7.19 -47.00
C PRO A 441 0.42 8.62 -46.69
N TRP A 442 -0.83 8.97 -47.05
CA TRP A 442 -1.49 10.24 -46.69
C TRP A 442 -2.14 10.20 -45.29
N LEU A 443 -2.31 9.01 -44.72
CA LEU A 443 -2.41 8.83 -43.28
C LEU A 443 -0.95 8.84 -42.80
N GLU A 444 -0.37 10.01 -42.54
CA GLU A 444 1.00 10.04 -42.02
C GLU A 444 1.10 9.13 -40.78
N PRO A 445 2.24 8.43 -40.59
CA PRO A 445 2.41 7.42 -39.55
C PRO A 445 2.53 8.05 -38.16
N TYR A 446 1.56 8.84 -37.74
CA TYR A 446 1.44 9.33 -36.38
C TYR A 446 0.72 8.28 -35.52
N ARG A 447 1.48 7.21 -35.25
CA ARG A 447 1.56 6.50 -33.96
C ARG A 447 0.30 5.76 -33.41
N TRP A 448 -0.60 5.21 -34.23
CA TRP A 448 -1.69 4.34 -33.69
C TRP A 448 -1.32 2.84 -33.55
N ALA A 449 -0.04 2.51 -33.42
CA ALA A 449 0.43 1.13 -33.49
C ALA A 449 1.49 0.81 -32.44
N TYR A 450 1.19 1.05 -31.16
CA TYR A 450 1.99 0.45 -30.11
C TYR A 450 1.51 -0.98 -29.90
N GLU A 451 2.19 -1.94 -30.52
CA GLU A 451 2.39 -3.21 -29.82
C GLU A 451 3.44 -2.93 -28.75
N PRO A 452 3.08 -2.94 -27.46
CA PRO A 452 4.08 -2.90 -26.42
C PRO A 452 4.96 -4.15 -26.52
N LYS A 453 6.17 -3.96 -27.08
CA LYS A 453 7.22 -4.98 -27.17
C LYS A 453 8.25 -4.81 -26.05
N GLY A 454 7.81 -4.34 -24.88
CA GLY A 454 8.62 -4.45 -23.69
C GLY A 454 8.98 -5.92 -23.42
N PRO A 455 10.17 -6.20 -22.85
CA PRO A 455 10.46 -7.53 -22.36
C PRO A 455 9.34 -7.97 -21.43
N LYS A 456 8.89 -9.22 -21.58
CA LYS A 456 7.92 -9.80 -20.67
C LYS A 456 8.47 -9.69 -19.25
N ASP A 457 7.65 -9.19 -18.34
CA ASP A 457 7.97 -9.21 -16.93
C ASP A 457 8.12 -10.66 -16.46
N ASP A 458 8.85 -10.87 -15.38
CA ASP A 458 8.98 -12.19 -14.77
C ASP A 458 7.67 -12.65 -14.12
N ASP A 459 7.50 -13.96 -14.07
CA ASP A 459 6.47 -14.63 -13.28
C ASP A 459 6.70 -14.40 -11.78
N HIS A 460 5.60 -14.29 -11.04
CA HIS A 460 5.62 -14.03 -9.61
C HIS A 460 6.23 -15.20 -8.85
N GLN A 461 7.22 -14.89 -8.01
CA GLN A 461 7.90 -15.87 -7.17
C GLN A 461 7.33 -15.83 -5.75
N PHE A 462 6.52 -16.82 -5.40
CA PHE A 462 6.05 -16.98 -4.02
C PHE A 462 7.20 -17.39 -3.09
N TYR A 463 7.16 -16.86 -1.87
CA TYR A 463 8.05 -17.26 -0.78
C TYR A 463 7.24 -17.56 0.48
N THR A 464 7.86 -18.26 1.42
CA THR A 464 7.27 -18.53 2.73
C THR A 464 8.14 -17.88 3.79
N VAL A 465 7.49 -17.34 4.82
CA VAL A 465 8.16 -16.84 6.03
C VAL A 465 7.71 -17.74 7.18
N ALA A 466 8.67 -18.19 7.97
CA ALA A 466 8.44 -18.97 9.17
C ALA A 466 9.31 -18.39 10.29
N LEU A 467 8.85 -17.27 10.87
CA LEU A 467 9.59 -16.54 11.92
C LEU A 467 10.06 -17.46 13.05
N GLN A 468 9.18 -18.39 13.46
CA GLN A 468 9.49 -19.34 14.51
C GLN A 468 10.64 -20.28 14.14
N ASP A 469 10.85 -20.56 12.86
CA ASP A 469 11.89 -21.48 12.39
C ASP A 469 13.16 -20.75 11.97
N GLU A 470 13.05 -19.62 11.29
CA GLU A 470 14.16 -18.82 10.80
C GLU A 470 14.90 -18.05 11.91
N PHE A 471 14.19 -17.62 12.97
CA PHE A 471 14.75 -16.79 14.05
C PHE A 471 14.60 -17.44 15.42
N ARG A 472 14.58 -18.78 15.47
CA ARG A 472 14.39 -19.53 16.71
C ARG A 472 15.49 -19.25 17.74
N GLU A 473 16.74 -19.20 17.28
CA GLU A 473 17.92 -19.08 18.14
C GLU A 473 18.13 -17.64 18.60
N GLU A 474 17.84 -16.67 17.74
CA GLU A 474 18.02 -15.24 18.00
C GLU A 474 16.87 -14.66 18.85
N GLY A 475 15.66 -15.17 18.65
CA GLY A 475 14.42 -14.62 19.21
C GLY A 475 13.94 -13.36 18.48
N LEU A 476 12.83 -12.80 18.95
CA LEU A 476 12.20 -11.62 18.36
C LEU A 476 12.30 -10.40 19.28
N GLN A 477 12.24 -9.21 18.68
CA GLN A 477 12.09 -7.94 19.38
C GLN A 477 10.69 -7.37 19.10
N VAL A 478 9.94 -7.06 20.15
CA VAL A 478 8.53 -6.63 20.03
C VAL A 478 8.28 -5.37 20.86
N VAL A 479 7.62 -4.39 20.27
CA VAL A 479 7.10 -3.23 20.98
C VAL A 479 5.63 -3.48 21.34
N VAL A 480 5.26 -3.14 22.58
CA VAL A 480 3.90 -3.32 23.11
C VAL A 480 3.30 -1.96 23.41
N LYS A 481 2.07 -1.74 22.94
CA LYS A 481 1.25 -0.58 23.28
C LYS A 481 -0.13 -1.08 23.73
N VAL A 482 -0.61 -0.53 24.85
CA VAL A 482 -1.97 -0.79 25.36
C VAL A 482 -2.62 0.55 25.59
N HIS A 483 -3.74 0.79 24.92
CA HIS A 483 -4.45 2.05 25.02
C HIS A 483 -5.96 1.86 25.03
N SER A 484 -6.64 2.80 25.66
CA SER A 484 -8.09 2.92 25.73
C SER A 484 -8.52 4.18 24.98
N ILE A 485 -9.64 4.09 24.28
CA ILE A 485 -10.38 5.27 23.84
C ILE A 485 -11.56 5.40 24.77
N GLU A 486 -11.58 6.47 25.57
CA GLU A 486 -12.60 6.77 26.57
C GLU A 486 -13.44 7.95 26.10
N LEU A 487 -14.75 7.73 25.99
CA LEU A 487 -15.72 8.75 25.61
C LEU A 487 -16.67 9.00 26.77
N GLU A 488 -16.91 10.27 27.04
CA GLU A 488 -17.79 10.75 28.12
C GLU A 488 -18.99 11.48 27.52
N PRO A 489 -20.13 11.62 28.24
CA PRO A 489 -21.29 12.37 27.74
C PRO A 489 -20.99 13.81 27.31
N ASP A 490 -19.98 14.46 27.89
CA ASP A 490 -19.51 15.81 27.52
C ASP A 490 -18.48 15.82 26.38
N MET A 491 -17.83 14.69 26.10
CA MET A 491 -16.97 14.46 24.94
C MET A 491 -17.37 13.15 24.20
N PRO A 492 -18.54 13.14 23.53
CA PRO A 492 -19.19 11.91 23.10
C PRO A 492 -18.63 11.30 21.80
N SER A 493 -17.58 11.89 21.24
CA SER A 493 -17.02 11.47 19.95
C SER A 493 -15.50 11.68 19.86
N PHE A 494 -14.83 10.72 19.25
CA PHE A 494 -13.44 10.76 18.81
C PHE A 494 -13.40 10.87 17.29
N SER A 495 -12.62 11.83 16.76
CA SER A 495 -12.56 12.11 15.32
C SER A 495 -11.83 11.06 14.48
N GLY A 496 -11.07 10.17 15.11
CA GLY A 496 -10.11 9.29 14.45
C GLY A 496 -8.68 9.82 14.56
N GLU A 497 -7.74 9.03 14.05
CA GLU A 497 -6.32 9.36 13.97
C GLU A 497 -5.94 9.84 12.56
N ASP A 498 -4.79 10.52 12.48
CA ASP A 498 -4.15 10.80 11.20
C ASP A 498 -3.43 9.56 10.65
N TRP A 499 -3.12 9.60 9.36
CA TRP A 499 -2.38 8.53 8.69
C TRP A 499 -0.95 8.43 9.22
N HIS A 500 -0.59 7.26 9.74
CA HIS A 500 0.74 7.03 10.32
C HIS A 500 1.22 5.58 10.12
N THR A 501 2.48 5.32 10.47
CA THR A 501 3.07 3.99 10.66
C THR A 501 3.59 3.87 12.09
N GLU A 502 3.69 2.67 12.65
CA GLU A 502 4.24 2.49 14.00
C GLU A 502 5.75 2.74 14.02
N GLY A 503 6.22 3.43 15.06
CA GLY A 503 7.63 3.74 15.29
C GLY A 503 8.24 4.76 14.31
N ASN A 504 9.48 5.13 14.57
CA ASN A 504 10.35 5.84 13.64
C ASN A 504 11.25 4.85 12.90
N ALA A 505 12.09 5.35 11.98
CA ALA A 505 13.02 4.49 11.25
C ALA A 505 13.99 3.76 12.19
N ASN A 506 14.30 4.35 13.35
CA ASN A 506 15.14 3.75 14.39
C ASN A 506 14.67 2.38 14.89
N GLU A 507 13.36 2.15 14.91
CA GLU A 507 12.79 0.93 15.48
C GLU A 507 12.71 -0.23 14.49
N HIS A 508 12.86 0.03 13.17
CA HIS A 508 12.73 -0.99 12.13
C HIS A 508 11.48 -1.88 12.28
N ILE A 509 10.33 -1.27 12.57
CA ILE A 509 9.06 -2.00 12.70
C ILE A 509 8.60 -2.48 11.33
N VAL A 510 8.37 -3.79 11.17
CA VAL A 510 8.05 -4.41 9.87
C VAL A 510 6.60 -4.88 9.77
N THR A 511 5.95 -5.14 10.90
CA THR A 511 4.52 -5.52 10.95
C THR A 511 3.90 -5.19 12.29
N ASN A 512 2.59 -5.02 12.28
CA ASN A 512 1.77 -4.73 13.45
C ASN A 512 0.68 -5.78 13.62
N ALA A 513 0.23 -5.98 14.85
CA ALA A 513 -0.99 -6.69 15.21
C ALA A 513 -1.80 -5.86 16.20
N ILE A 514 -3.08 -5.65 15.94
CA ILE A 514 -4.00 -4.89 16.79
C ILE A 514 -5.13 -5.83 17.23
N TYR A 515 -5.38 -5.88 18.53
CA TYR A 515 -6.42 -6.70 19.15
C TYR A 515 -7.34 -5.84 20.01
N ALA A 516 -8.63 -5.78 19.64
CA ALA A 516 -9.66 -5.14 20.45
C ALA A 516 -10.18 -6.12 21.49
N PHE A 517 -9.78 -5.97 22.75
CA PHE A 517 -10.02 -6.97 23.79
C PHE A 517 -11.12 -6.60 24.79
N ASP A 518 -11.50 -5.33 24.88
CA ASP A 518 -12.66 -4.89 25.64
C ASP A 518 -13.32 -3.66 24.99
N SER A 519 -14.65 -3.59 25.05
CA SER A 519 -15.41 -2.47 24.49
C SER A 519 -16.80 -2.40 25.12
N ASP A 520 -17.20 -1.21 25.57
CA ASP A 520 -18.56 -0.92 26.05
C ASP A 520 -19.06 0.42 25.49
N ASN A 521 -20.35 0.48 25.18
CA ASN A 521 -21.07 1.70 24.77
C ASN A 521 -20.44 2.56 23.64
N ILE A 522 -19.54 2.02 22.82
CA ILE A 522 -18.90 2.73 21.69
C ILE A 522 -19.28 2.11 20.33
N SER A 523 -19.40 2.94 19.29
CA SER A 523 -19.57 2.51 17.90
C SER A 523 -18.47 1.53 17.46
N GLN A 524 -18.74 0.64 16.50
CA GLN A 524 -17.76 -0.36 16.09
C GLN A 524 -16.48 0.29 15.49
N PRO A 525 -15.28 0.01 16.03
CA PRO A 525 -14.03 0.56 15.48
C PRO A 525 -13.72 0.05 14.08
N GLN A 526 -13.05 0.89 13.30
CA GLN A 526 -12.61 0.59 11.94
C GLN A 526 -11.21 1.15 11.71
N ILE A 527 -10.36 0.39 11.02
CA ILE A 527 -9.02 0.83 10.62
C ILE A 527 -9.01 0.99 9.10
N SER A 528 -8.58 2.15 8.62
CA SER A 528 -8.36 2.39 7.18
C SER A 528 -6.91 2.15 6.83
N PHE A 529 -6.65 1.62 5.63
CA PHE A 529 -5.31 1.31 5.14
C PHE A 529 -5.03 2.01 3.81
N ARG A 530 -3.79 2.47 3.62
CA ARG A 530 -3.28 2.96 2.35
C ARG A 530 -1.85 2.51 2.13
N GLN A 531 -1.44 2.43 0.86
CA GLN A 531 -0.08 2.07 0.48
C GLN A 531 0.56 3.15 -0.38
N ARG A 532 1.88 3.28 -0.27
CA ARG A 532 2.68 4.13 -1.15
C ARG A 532 2.81 3.47 -2.53
N LEU A 533 2.73 4.27 -3.58
CA LEU A 533 2.83 3.82 -4.97
C LEU A 533 4.24 3.95 -5.53
N SER A 534 4.59 3.05 -6.44
CA SER A 534 5.82 3.14 -7.22
C SER A 534 5.72 4.19 -8.32
N HIS A 535 6.76 5.01 -8.46
CA HIS A 535 6.88 6.03 -9.50
C HIS A 535 7.56 5.40 -10.73
N ALA A 536 6.83 4.55 -11.45
CA ALA A 536 7.32 3.85 -12.64
C ALA A 536 6.60 4.36 -13.90
N GLY A 537 6.64 5.68 -14.12
CA GLY A 537 5.97 6.33 -15.26
C GLY A 537 6.47 5.83 -16.62
N ASP A 538 7.72 5.37 -16.67
CA ASP A 538 8.38 4.75 -17.82
C ASP A 538 7.76 3.40 -18.23
N ARG A 539 7.06 2.73 -17.31
CA ARG A 539 6.38 1.46 -17.61
C ARG A 539 5.08 1.65 -18.36
N TYR A 540 4.44 2.83 -18.31
CA TYR A 540 3.11 3.01 -18.89
C TYR A 540 3.17 3.35 -20.38
N VAL A 541 2.20 2.83 -21.12
CA VAL A 541 1.94 3.17 -22.52
C VAL A 541 0.98 4.34 -22.52
N TYR A 542 1.45 5.49 -23.01
CA TYR A 542 0.62 6.64 -23.25
C TYR A 542 1.02 7.37 -24.53
N ASP A 543 0.06 8.11 -25.08
CA ASP A 543 0.11 8.74 -26.37
C ASP A 543 0.74 10.13 -26.26
N LYS A 544 2.06 10.20 -26.49
CA LYS A 544 2.84 11.44 -26.54
C LYS A 544 2.59 12.30 -27.80
N ILE A 545 1.59 12.01 -28.65
CA ILE A 545 1.43 12.74 -29.94
C ILE A 545 0.50 13.96 -29.79
N GLY A 546 -0.13 14.14 -28.63
CA GLY A 546 -1.09 15.23 -28.41
C GLY A 546 -0.50 16.63 -28.29
N ALA A 547 0.83 16.78 -28.35
CA ALA A 547 1.54 18.05 -28.40
C ALA A 547 2.75 17.86 -29.32
N GLY A 548 3.05 18.85 -30.17
CA GLY A 548 4.36 18.97 -30.79
C GLY A 548 5.40 19.09 -29.67
N ASP A 549 5.95 17.96 -29.26
CA ASP A 549 7.05 17.88 -28.30
C ASP A 549 8.41 17.99 -29.00
N ASP A 550 8.42 18.24 -30.33
CA ASP A 550 9.63 18.74 -30.96
C ASP A 550 9.73 20.23 -30.63
N PRO A 551 10.75 20.68 -29.86
CA PRO A 551 10.98 22.12 -29.67
C PRO A 551 11.27 22.86 -30.98
N ASP A 552 11.45 22.13 -32.09
CA ASP A 552 11.62 22.64 -33.45
C ASP A 552 10.32 22.57 -34.31
N ASP A 553 9.20 22.01 -33.79
CA ASP A 553 7.89 22.07 -34.47
C ASP A 553 7.31 23.48 -34.30
N ASP A 554 7.61 24.36 -35.27
CA ASP A 554 7.08 25.72 -35.34
C ASP A 554 5.53 25.70 -35.33
N GLU A 555 4.91 26.65 -34.59
CA GLU A 555 3.45 26.84 -34.53
C GLU A 555 2.77 26.97 -35.92
N SER A 556 3.55 27.21 -36.98
CA SER A 556 3.07 27.36 -38.36
C SER A 556 2.60 26.07 -39.03
N ASP A 557 3.02 24.89 -38.57
CA ASP A 557 2.65 23.63 -39.23
C ASP A 557 1.20 23.20 -38.95
N PHE A 558 0.54 23.82 -37.96
CA PHE A 558 -0.87 23.61 -37.64
C PHE A 558 -1.79 24.78 -38.06
N GLU A 559 -1.25 25.93 -38.47
CA GLU A 559 -2.06 27.09 -38.86
C GLU A 559 -2.62 27.01 -40.30
N ASP A 560 -2.11 26.12 -41.15
CA ASP A 560 -2.45 26.09 -42.58
C ASP A 560 -3.21 24.83 -43.04
N VAL A 561 -4.18 24.35 -42.25
CA VAL A 561 -5.32 23.65 -42.89
C VAL A 561 -6.29 24.73 -43.36
N GLU A 562 -6.04 25.32 -44.53
CA GLU A 562 -7.03 26.09 -45.25
C GLU A 562 -8.24 25.17 -45.53
N TYR A 563 -9.22 25.18 -44.62
CA TYR A 563 -10.50 24.57 -44.88
C TYR A 563 -11.10 25.29 -46.09
N SER A 564 -11.27 24.56 -47.18
CA SER A 564 -11.83 25.09 -48.43
C SER A 564 -13.26 25.63 -48.29
N ASP A 565 -13.92 25.38 -47.15
CA ASP A 565 -15.28 25.80 -46.83
C ASP A 565 -15.36 26.40 -45.40
N PRO A 566 -15.81 27.65 -45.23
CA PRO A 566 -15.96 28.29 -43.91
C PRO A 566 -16.98 27.63 -42.97
N GLU A 567 -17.87 26.75 -43.46
CA GLU A 567 -18.72 25.94 -42.57
C GLU A 567 -17.95 24.81 -41.87
N ASP A 568 -16.89 24.26 -42.47
CA ASP A 568 -16.05 23.24 -41.83
C ASP A 568 -15.21 23.84 -40.70
N ALA A 569 -14.85 25.13 -40.78
CA ALA A 569 -14.17 25.88 -39.72
C ALA A 569 -15.06 26.17 -38.50
N LEU A 570 -16.38 26.27 -38.69
CA LEU A 570 -17.37 26.46 -37.61
C LEU A 570 -17.69 25.16 -36.83
N ILE A 571 -17.27 24.00 -37.36
CA ILE A 571 -17.48 22.69 -36.72
C ILE A 571 -16.31 22.35 -35.77
N PHE A 572 -15.18 23.05 -35.89
CA PHE A 572 -13.97 22.85 -35.11
C PHE A 572 -13.72 24.04 -34.17
N GLU A 573 -14.26 23.99 -32.95
CA GLU A 573 -13.77 24.80 -31.84
C GLU A 573 -12.80 23.92 -31.02
N PRO A 574 -11.48 24.07 -31.18
CA PRO A 574 -10.53 23.35 -30.34
C PRO A 574 -10.71 23.83 -28.89
N ASP A 575 -10.85 22.90 -27.96
CA ASP A 575 -10.84 23.23 -26.54
C ASP A 575 -9.45 23.77 -26.18
N PRO A 576 -9.32 25.05 -25.77
CA PRO A 576 -8.03 25.64 -25.45
C PRO A 576 -7.33 24.94 -24.27
N GLU A 577 -8.03 24.16 -23.44
CA GLU A 577 -7.44 23.35 -22.37
C GLU A 577 -6.92 21.98 -22.85
N GLU A 578 -7.35 21.47 -24.02
CA GLU A 578 -6.98 20.12 -24.53
C GLU A 578 -5.90 20.15 -25.64
N LYS A 579 -5.48 21.33 -26.10
CA LYS A 579 -4.56 21.53 -27.25
C LYS A 579 -3.18 20.84 -27.14
N TYR A 580 -2.74 20.49 -25.92
CA TYR A 580 -1.42 19.90 -25.65
C TYR A 580 -1.48 18.70 -24.69
N ALA A 581 -2.65 18.09 -24.48
CA ALA A 581 -2.81 17.01 -23.51
C ALA A 581 -2.63 15.64 -24.20
N CYS A 582 -1.74 14.80 -23.67
CA CYS A 582 -1.78 13.35 -23.92
C CYS A 582 -3.12 12.82 -23.40
N TRP A 583 -4.11 12.74 -24.30
CA TRP A 583 -5.53 12.54 -24.00
C TRP A 583 -5.79 11.23 -23.23
N ASP A 584 -4.92 10.24 -23.36
CA ASP A 584 -5.03 8.93 -22.71
C ASP A 584 -4.63 8.92 -21.22
N VAL A 585 -3.87 9.92 -20.74
CA VAL A 585 -3.53 10.08 -19.32
C VAL A 585 -4.76 10.20 -18.44
N LYS A 586 -5.80 10.89 -18.92
CA LYS A 586 -7.10 10.97 -18.26
C LYS A 586 -7.71 9.58 -18.07
N TYR A 587 -7.56 8.69 -19.05
CA TYR A 587 -8.10 7.34 -19.01
C TYR A 587 -7.25 6.39 -18.18
N ILE A 588 -5.93 6.58 -18.15
CA ILE A 588 -5.03 5.91 -17.19
C ILE A 588 -5.38 6.33 -15.75
N GLY A 589 -5.68 7.62 -15.55
CA GLY A 589 -6.27 8.15 -14.31
C GLY A 589 -7.53 7.38 -13.94
N ARG A 590 -8.53 7.41 -14.82
CA ARG A 590 -9.81 6.71 -14.60
C ARG A 590 -9.59 5.22 -14.31
N LEU A 591 -8.70 4.55 -15.04
CA LEU A 591 -8.33 3.14 -14.85
C LEU A 591 -7.89 2.84 -13.42
N CYS A 592 -7.14 3.76 -12.81
CA CYS A 592 -6.59 3.65 -11.45
C CYS A 592 -7.44 4.34 -10.37
N GLY A 593 -8.59 4.92 -10.74
CA GLY A 593 -9.51 5.58 -9.81
C GLY A 593 -9.21 7.05 -9.55
N PHE A 594 -8.41 7.69 -10.40
CA PHE A 594 -8.12 9.13 -10.37
C PHE A 594 -8.85 9.85 -11.51
N GLU A 595 -9.11 11.14 -11.36
CA GLU A 595 -9.63 11.96 -12.46
C GLU A 595 -8.56 12.18 -13.55
N THR A 596 -7.33 12.43 -13.11
CA THR A 596 -6.11 12.44 -13.89
C THR A 596 -5.00 11.81 -13.05
N ILE A 597 -4.15 10.98 -13.65
CA ILE A 597 -3.02 10.38 -12.94
C ILE A 597 -1.82 11.33 -12.84
N GLN A 598 -1.76 12.36 -13.70
CA GLN A 598 -0.69 13.36 -13.65
C GLN A 598 -0.84 14.20 -12.37
N ASN A 599 0.24 14.25 -11.60
CA ASN A 599 0.29 14.84 -10.26
C ASN A 599 -0.62 14.15 -9.21
N ALA A 600 -1.11 12.93 -9.49
CA ALA A 600 -1.90 12.19 -8.51
C ALA A 600 -1.08 11.88 -7.24
N PRO A 601 -1.74 11.78 -6.06
CA PRO A 601 -1.06 11.44 -4.82
C PRO A 601 -0.30 10.12 -4.96
N ALA A 602 0.89 10.07 -4.39
CA ALA A 602 1.71 8.85 -4.34
C ALA A 602 1.14 7.76 -3.41
N TRP A 603 -0.12 7.90 -2.98
CA TRP A 603 -0.77 7.06 -1.99
C TRP A 603 -2.11 6.59 -2.54
N GLN A 604 -2.35 5.28 -2.46
CA GLN A 604 -3.63 4.68 -2.83
C GLN A 604 -4.30 4.12 -1.57
N GLU A 605 -5.49 4.62 -1.25
CA GLU A 605 -6.33 4.04 -0.20
C GLU A 605 -6.82 2.67 -0.64
N LEU A 606 -6.63 1.67 0.21
CA LEU A 606 -7.00 0.28 -0.06
C LEU A 606 -8.43 -0.01 0.40
N GLY A 607 -8.82 0.55 1.54
CA GLY A 607 -10.13 0.33 2.16
C GLY A 607 -10.04 0.29 3.68
N LYS A 608 -11.11 -0.19 4.32
CA LYS A 608 -11.23 -0.22 5.78
C LYS A 608 -11.66 -1.58 6.31
N VAL A 609 -11.09 -2.00 7.44
CA VAL A 609 -11.45 -3.24 8.14
C VAL A 609 -12.14 -2.91 9.45
N ARG A 610 -13.21 -3.64 9.78
CA ARG A 610 -13.89 -3.53 11.08
C ARG A 610 -13.10 -4.27 12.16
N VAL A 611 -13.05 -3.69 13.36
CA VAL A 611 -12.39 -4.26 14.54
C VAL A 611 -13.43 -4.53 15.64
N PRO A 612 -14.35 -5.50 15.46
CA PRO A 612 -15.21 -5.91 16.57
C PRO A 612 -14.39 -6.45 17.74
N LEU A 613 -15.02 -6.46 18.91
CA LEU A 613 -14.49 -7.09 20.11
C LEU A 613 -14.07 -8.54 19.79
N GLY A 614 -12.84 -8.90 20.18
CA GLY A 614 -12.28 -10.24 19.98
C GLY A 614 -11.59 -10.48 18.63
N ARG A 615 -11.52 -9.48 17.74
CA ARG A 615 -10.80 -9.61 16.46
C ARG A 615 -9.33 -9.22 16.59
N LEU A 616 -8.45 -10.11 16.14
CA LEU A 616 -7.02 -9.85 15.92
C LEU A 616 -6.78 -9.48 14.45
N ILE A 617 -6.17 -8.33 14.20
CA ILE A 617 -5.84 -7.83 12.87
C ILE A 617 -4.33 -7.61 12.77
N SER A 618 -3.68 -8.24 11.80
CA SER A 618 -2.26 -8.01 11.50
C SER A 618 -2.07 -7.41 10.11
N PHE A 619 -1.12 -6.49 9.97
CA PHE A 619 -0.81 -5.81 8.71
C PHE A 619 0.66 -5.35 8.69
N PRO A 620 1.31 -5.30 7.52
CA PRO A 620 2.71 -4.88 7.42
C PRO A 620 2.83 -3.39 7.74
N ASN A 621 3.94 -2.96 8.34
CA ASN A 621 4.18 -1.53 8.61
C ASN A 621 4.40 -0.73 7.31
N ALA A 622 4.56 -1.43 6.18
CA ALA A 622 4.50 -0.90 4.83
C ALA A 622 3.15 -0.28 4.43
N PHE A 623 2.09 -0.59 5.17
CA PHE A 623 0.81 0.11 5.04
C PHE A 623 0.71 1.21 6.09
N GLN A 624 0.37 2.41 5.63
CA GLN A 624 -0.10 3.44 6.55
C GLN A 624 -1.52 3.11 6.96
N TYR A 625 -1.82 3.35 8.23
CA TYR A 625 -3.14 3.12 8.77
C TYR A 625 -3.62 4.32 9.57
N ARG A 626 -4.93 4.36 9.81
CA ARG A 626 -5.56 5.27 10.76
C ARG A 626 -6.76 4.61 11.41
N LEU A 627 -6.96 4.85 12.70
CA LEU A 627 -8.21 4.51 13.34
C LEU A 627 -9.31 5.51 12.94
N GLY A 628 -10.47 4.99 12.55
CA GLY A 628 -11.62 5.80 12.17
C GLY A 628 -12.31 6.48 13.37
N PRO A 629 -13.29 7.36 13.09
CA PRO A 629 -14.04 8.03 14.15
C PRO A 629 -14.86 7.05 14.99
N LEU A 630 -15.05 7.40 16.26
CA LEU A 630 -15.83 6.66 17.24
C LEU A 630 -16.82 7.58 17.94
N GLU A 631 -17.99 7.06 18.30
CA GLU A 631 -18.99 7.79 19.09
C GLU A 631 -19.68 6.88 20.12
N LEU A 632 -20.23 7.50 21.17
CA LEU A 632 -21.09 6.81 22.13
C LEU A 632 -22.38 6.31 21.46
N ARG A 633 -22.75 5.05 21.72
CA ARG A 633 -24.04 4.49 21.29
C ARG A 633 -25.19 5.08 22.11
N ASP A 634 -25.03 5.10 23.43
CA ASP A 634 -25.87 5.82 24.37
C ASP A 634 -25.10 7.02 24.91
N LYS A 635 -25.46 8.21 24.43
CA LYS A 635 -24.80 9.49 24.79
C LYS A 635 -25.01 9.90 26.25
N THR A 636 -25.80 9.18 27.03
CA THR A 636 -26.03 9.46 28.46
C THR A 636 -25.06 8.74 29.38
N ARG A 637 -24.30 7.78 28.86
CA ARG A 637 -23.37 6.94 29.62
C ARG A 637 -21.96 7.04 29.02
N PRO A 638 -20.90 6.92 29.84
CA PRO A 638 -19.56 6.75 29.33
C PRO A 638 -19.43 5.48 28.50
N GLY A 639 -18.39 5.39 27.70
CA GLY A 639 -18.04 4.21 26.91
C GLY A 639 -16.55 4.14 26.67
N HIS A 640 -16.06 2.94 26.37
CA HIS A 640 -14.64 2.72 26.13
C HIS A 640 -14.38 1.64 25.08
N CYS A 641 -13.18 1.67 24.51
CA CYS A 641 -12.64 0.58 23.68
C CYS A 641 -11.14 0.43 23.93
N LEU A 642 -10.73 -0.77 24.33
CA LEU A 642 -9.36 -1.11 24.69
C LEU A 642 -8.68 -1.93 23.60
N PHE A 643 -7.46 -1.53 23.26
CA PHE A 643 -6.65 -2.13 22.21
C PHE A 643 -5.27 -2.53 22.74
N LEU A 644 -4.83 -3.72 22.34
CA LEU A 644 -3.45 -4.19 22.45
C LEU A 644 -2.81 -4.14 21.06
N THR A 645 -1.73 -3.39 20.91
CA THR A 645 -0.92 -3.32 19.69
C THR A 645 0.44 -3.96 19.95
N LEU A 646 0.83 -4.89 19.07
CA LEU A 646 2.12 -5.54 19.03
C LEU A 646 2.83 -5.18 17.73
N SER A 647 4.03 -4.65 17.81
CA SER A 647 4.81 -4.23 16.65
C SER A 647 6.13 -4.98 16.62
N LEU A 648 6.36 -5.74 15.55
CA LEU A 648 7.56 -6.56 15.36
C LEU A 648 8.68 -5.70 14.78
N VAL A 649 9.82 -5.67 15.48
CA VAL A 649 11.09 -5.17 14.94
C VAL A 649 11.65 -6.22 13.99
N ASP A 650 12.23 -5.80 12.85
CA ASP A 650 12.88 -6.69 11.89
C ASP A 650 13.85 -7.65 12.61
N PRO A 651 13.60 -8.97 12.60
CA PRO A 651 14.45 -9.95 13.28
C PRO A 651 15.89 -9.97 12.75
N THR A 652 16.12 -9.54 11.51
CA THR A 652 17.44 -9.43 10.89
C THR A 652 18.19 -8.16 11.32
N TYR A 653 17.50 -7.20 11.96
CA TYR A 653 18.02 -5.89 12.35
C TYR A 653 17.88 -5.64 13.86
N ARG A 654 18.86 -6.11 14.63
CA ARG A 654 18.83 -6.03 16.09
C ARG A 654 19.14 -4.63 16.61
N ILE A 655 18.24 -4.08 17.43
CA ILE A 655 18.41 -2.78 18.09
C ILE A 655 18.62 -2.92 19.61
N CYS A 656 18.96 -1.83 20.28
CA CYS A 656 19.01 -1.77 21.74
C CYS A 656 17.61 -2.01 22.33
N SER A 657 17.49 -2.83 23.37
CA SER A 657 16.21 -3.27 23.93
C SER A 657 16.17 -3.19 25.46
N THR A 658 15.04 -3.55 26.08
CA THR A 658 14.94 -3.66 27.55
C THR A 658 15.84 -4.76 28.15
N ARG A 659 16.45 -5.61 27.32
CA ARG A 659 17.56 -6.47 27.74
C ARG A 659 18.82 -5.69 28.07
N ASN A 660 19.06 -4.60 27.36
CA ASN A 660 20.29 -3.80 27.46
C ASN A 660 20.12 -2.61 28.40
N VAL A 661 18.90 -2.11 28.57
CA VAL A 661 18.60 -0.93 29.40
C VAL A 661 17.91 -1.40 30.68
N PRO A 662 18.46 -1.15 31.87
CA PRO A 662 17.74 -1.38 33.12
C PRO A 662 16.52 -0.45 33.24
N PRO A 663 15.48 -0.82 34.02
CA PRO A 663 14.33 0.05 34.24
C PRO A 663 14.72 1.46 34.65
N GLN A 664 14.11 2.45 33.99
CA GLN A 664 14.44 3.86 34.19
C GLN A 664 13.58 4.52 35.29
N GLN A 665 12.57 3.81 35.80
CA GLN A 665 11.59 4.31 36.76
C GLN A 665 12.07 4.23 38.23
N PRO A 666 11.97 5.32 39.01
CA PRO A 666 12.35 5.33 40.43
C PRO A 666 11.55 4.37 41.29
N SER A 667 10.29 4.14 40.94
CA SER A 667 9.40 3.24 41.68
C SER A 667 9.77 1.77 41.53
N TRP A 668 10.59 1.41 40.53
CA TRP A 668 11.01 0.02 40.31
C TRP A 668 12.36 -0.26 40.97
N ILE A 669 13.29 0.71 40.90
CA ILE A 669 14.66 0.58 41.40
C ILE A 669 15.16 1.91 41.97
N ASP A 670 15.72 1.87 43.18
CA ASP A 670 16.41 3.01 43.80
C ASP A 670 17.69 3.37 43.01
N GLY A 671 17.84 4.64 42.62
CA GLY A 671 18.95 5.12 41.78
C GLY A 671 18.62 5.29 40.29
N SER A 672 17.34 5.22 39.93
CA SER A 672 16.82 5.43 38.58
C SER A 672 17.18 6.80 37.95
N GLN A 673 17.01 6.91 36.63
CA GLN A 673 17.45 8.08 35.87
C GLN A 673 16.36 9.08 35.48
N MET A 674 15.07 8.72 35.55
CA MET A 674 13.99 9.51 34.95
C MET A 674 12.69 9.37 35.75
N ASP A 675 12.22 10.47 36.34
CA ASP A 675 10.90 10.48 36.97
C ASP A 675 9.76 10.55 35.93
N LEU A 676 8.53 10.30 36.37
CA LEU A 676 7.37 10.24 35.46
C LEU A 676 7.07 11.58 34.78
N LYS A 677 7.23 12.70 35.48
CA LYS A 677 6.98 14.03 34.93
C LYS A 677 7.95 14.35 33.79
N GLU A 678 9.21 13.97 33.98
CA GLU A 678 10.23 14.07 32.96
C GLU A 678 9.98 13.13 31.77
N ALA A 679 9.60 11.87 32.04
CA ALA A 679 9.25 10.91 31.00
C ALA A 679 8.09 11.41 30.11
N LEU A 680 7.07 12.03 30.71
CA LEU A 680 5.95 12.65 29.98
C LEU A 680 6.42 13.80 29.09
N LYS A 681 7.36 14.64 29.56
CA LYS A 681 7.93 15.72 28.74
C LYS A 681 8.72 15.15 27.55
N LEU A 682 9.52 14.12 27.77
CA LEU A 682 10.30 13.47 26.70
C LEU A 682 9.40 12.77 25.69
N ARG A 683 8.32 12.15 26.16
CA ARG A 683 7.26 11.60 25.31
C ARG A 683 6.68 12.67 24.38
N ASP A 684 6.33 13.85 24.89
CA ASP A 684 5.80 14.95 24.07
C ASP A 684 6.83 15.43 23.01
N GLU A 685 8.12 15.38 23.33
CA GLU A 685 9.19 15.66 22.36
C GLU A 685 9.31 14.56 21.31
N LEU A 686 9.23 13.29 21.71
CA LEU A 686 9.27 12.13 20.82
C LEU A 686 8.06 12.11 19.87
N MET A 687 6.86 12.43 20.36
CA MET A 687 5.66 12.53 19.53
C MET A 687 5.80 13.59 18.43
N LYS A 688 6.48 14.70 18.70
CA LYS A 688 6.79 15.69 17.65
C LYS A 688 7.73 15.13 16.59
N VAL A 689 8.67 14.26 16.96
CA VAL A 689 9.54 13.57 16.00
C VAL A 689 8.72 12.62 15.13
N HIS A 690 7.78 11.88 15.73
CA HIS A 690 6.91 10.96 15.02
C HIS A 690 6.01 11.68 14.00
N ILE A 691 5.38 12.80 14.40
CA ILE A 691 4.58 13.65 13.51
C ILE A 691 5.44 14.15 12.34
N ARG A 692 6.65 14.65 12.60
CA ARG A 692 7.57 15.09 11.53
C ARG A 692 7.95 13.97 10.58
N LYS A 693 8.12 12.73 11.08
CA LYS A 693 8.37 11.55 10.24
C LYS A 693 7.18 11.30 9.32
N ASP A 694 5.95 11.34 9.81
CA ASP A 694 4.76 11.14 8.98
C ASP A 694 4.59 12.23 7.93
N GLU A 695 4.77 13.50 8.33
CA GLU A 695 4.78 14.66 7.43
C GLU A 695 5.85 14.51 6.35
N ALA A 696 7.09 14.19 6.74
CA ALA A 696 8.19 14.00 5.79
C ALA A 696 7.98 12.78 4.90
N THR A 697 7.43 11.69 5.41
CA THR A 697 7.09 10.50 4.60
C THR A 697 6.06 10.86 3.53
N PHE A 698 5.11 11.74 3.87
CA PHE A 698 4.14 12.28 2.94
C PHE A 698 4.79 13.25 1.92
N GLU A 699 5.63 14.19 2.35
CA GLU A 699 6.35 15.13 1.47
C GLU A 699 7.34 14.44 0.52
N LEU A 700 8.04 13.41 1.00
CA LEU A 700 8.92 12.56 0.19
C LEU A 700 8.15 11.76 -0.87
N ALA A 701 6.85 11.59 -0.67
CA ALA A 701 5.98 10.92 -1.61
C ALA A 701 5.71 11.87 -2.79
N ARG A 702 6.64 11.89 -3.75
CA ARG A 702 6.49 12.61 -5.01
C ARG A 702 5.19 12.19 -5.69
N THR A 703 4.40 13.17 -6.12
CA THR A 703 3.24 12.91 -6.97
C THR A 703 3.63 12.04 -8.17
N ILE A 704 2.67 11.29 -8.69
CA ILE A 704 2.90 10.52 -9.91
C ILE A 704 3.07 11.52 -11.05
N VAL A 705 4.22 11.46 -11.74
CA VAL A 705 4.56 12.34 -12.85
C VAL A 705 5.05 11.46 -13.97
N PHE A 706 4.48 11.64 -15.15
CA PHE A 706 4.96 10.98 -16.35
C PHE A 706 6.03 11.87 -17.00
N THR A 707 7.11 11.27 -17.48
CA THR A 707 8.21 12.00 -18.14
C THR A 707 7.77 12.46 -19.54
N GLY A 708 7.86 13.76 -19.82
CA GLY A 708 7.33 14.38 -21.06
C GLY A 708 6.11 15.29 -20.84
N PHE A 709 5.84 15.72 -19.60
CA PHE A 709 4.76 16.68 -19.25
C PHE A 709 5.28 17.91 -18.50
N GLN A 710 6.61 18.09 -18.41
CA GLN A 710 7.24 19.14 -17.60
C GLN A 710 7.69 20.32 -18.43
#